data_AF-A0A0P0V8W2-F1
#
_entry.id   AF-A0A0P0V8W2-F1
#
_cell.length_a   1.000
_cell.length_b   1.000
_cell.length_c   1.000
_cell.angle_alpha   90.00
_cell.angle_beta   90.00
_cell.angle_gamma   90.00
#
_symmetry.space_group_name_H-M   'P 1'
#
loop_
_entity.id
_entity.type
_entity.pdbx_description
1 polymer ?
#
loop_
_entity_poly.entity_id
_entity_poly.type
_entity_poly.pdbx_seq_one_letter_code
_entity_poly.pdbx_strand_id
1 'polypeptide(L)'
;MERRNDGCDGGGKIKIGVCVMEKKVWCSPMEQILERLRAFGEFEIIIFGDKIILEDPIESWPLCDCLIAFYSAGYPLEKAEKYAALRRPFLVNELDPQYLLHDRSKVYEHLKLFGVPVPTYAVVRREYPNQELKYFVEQDDFIEIHGKRFYKPFVEKPIDGDDHNIMIYYPSSAGGGMKELFRKVGNRSSEFYPDIRKVRRDGSYIYEEFMPTGGTDVKVYTVGPGYAHAEARKSPVVDGVVMRNSDGKEVRYPVLLTPTEKQIARNICQAFGQAVCGFDLLRCDLGEARSYVCDVNGWSFVKSSHKYYDDAACILRKMFLDDKAPHISSTIPANLPWKVSEPVQPFDAVRDRERGTVGISRQSEELRCVIAVIRHGDRTPKQKVKLKVTEEKLLKLMLKYNGGKAHAEAKLKSALQLQDLLDATRILVPRARSGRESDSDAEIEHAEKLRQVRAVLEEGGHFSGIYRKVQLKPSNWVHIPKSNGNGKEEYPIEALMVLKYGGVLTHAGRKQAEELGRYFRNNMYPSEGPGLLRLHSTYRHDLKIYSSDEGRVQMSAAAFAKGLLDLEGELTPILVSLVSKDSSMLDGLQDGSIEIDEAKARLHNIILSSKIANGETMEFPWMVDGAGVPPNAANLLTNLAQLTKEITAQVKLLSDNEDEEAVTDSDSPSHPYDQAKALGKTAIDMDRIASGLPCGSESFLLMFARWKKLERDLYNERKKRFDTTQIPDIYDSCKYDLLHNSHLKLNGLSDLFRVSQVN
;
A
#
# COMPACT_ATOMS: atom_id res chain seq x y z
N MET A 1 51.57 -26.19 -34.05
CA MET A 1 50.31 -26.67 -34.65
C MET A 1 50.08 -25.88 -35.90
N GLU A 2 50.03 -26.55 -37.04
CA GLU A 2 49.93 -25.95 -38.37
C GLU A 2 48.73 -25.01 -38.43
N ARG A 3 48.99 -23.75 -38.76
CA ARG A 3 47.96 -22.80 -39.18
C ARG A 3 47.43 -23.33 -40.52
N ARG A 4 46.27 -23.99 -40.48
CA ARG A 4 45.47 -24.21 -41.69
C ARG A 4 45.14 -22.82 -42.24
N ASN A 5 45.82 -22.46 -43.33
CA ASN A 5 45.33 -21.50 -44.30
C ASN A 5 44.10 -22.13 -44.94
N ASP A 6 42.94 -21.94 -44.32
CA ASP A 6 41.68 -22.13 -45.02
C ASP A 6 41.60 -21.02 -46.07
N GLY A 7 41.69 -21.44 -47.33
CA GLY A 7 41.55 -20.57 -48.47
C GLY A 7 40.19 -19.87 -48.45
N CYS A 8 40.19 -18.60 -48.87
CA CYS A 8 38.99 -17.87 -49.26
C CYS A 8 38.29 -18.62 -50.41
N ASP A 9 37.42 -19.57 -50.07
CA ASP A 9 36.56 -20.27 -51.01
C ASP A 9 35.10 -19.79 -50.78
N GLY A 10 34.55 -19.06 -51.76
CA GLY A 10 33.13 -18.70 -51.89
C GLY A 10 32.48 -17.88 -50.76
N GLY A 11 32.03 -16.65 -51.04
CA GLY A 11 31.29 -15.79 -50.11
C GLY A 11 29.95 -16.38 -49.63
N GLY A 12 30.01 -17.31 -48.68
CA GLY A 12 28.85 -17.93 -48.03
C GLY A 12 28.19 -16.99 -47.01
N LYS A 13 26.89 -17.16 -46.81
CA LYS A 13 26.14 -16.47 -45.74
C LYS A 13 26.57 -16.99 -44.37
N ILE A 14 26.60 -16.10 -43.37
CA ILE A 14 26.84 -16.48 -41.97
C ILE A 14 25.62 -17.24 -41.47
N LYS A 15 25.82 -18.45 -40.95
CA LYS A 15 24.76 -19.33 -40.46
C LYS A 15 24.42 -19.01 -39.01
N ILE A 16 23.19 -18.54 -38.77
CA ILE A 16 22.64 -18.31 -37.44
C ILE A 16 21.76 -19.51 -37.06
N GLY A 17 22.23 -20.31 -36.12
CA GLY A 17 21.46 -21.39 -35.49
C GLY A 17 20.51 -20.83 -34.44
N VAL A 18 19.22 -21.14 -34.57
CA VAL A 18 18.19 -20.82 -33.58
C VAL A 18 17.84 -22.12 -32.86
N CYS A 19 18.52 -22.35 -31.73
CA CYS A 19 18.41 -23.55 -30.90
C CYS A 19 17.60 -23.23 -29.65
N VAL A 20 16.29 -23.07 -29.81
CA VAL A 20 15.32 -22.80 -28.74
C VAL A 20 14.04 -23.57 -29.02
N MET A 21 13.20 -23.77 -28.00
CA MET A 21 11.90 -24.44 -28.17
C MET A 21 11.07 -23.74 -29.26
N GLU A 22 10.39 -24.48 -30.12
CA GLU A 22 9.64 -23.97 -31.30
C GLU A 22 8.62 -22.91 -30.91
N LYS A 23 7.96 -23.07 -29.76
CA LYS A 23 7.04 -22.06 -29.20
C LYS A 23 7.69 -20.67 -29.06
N LYS A 24 9.01 -20.61 -28.81
CA LYS A 24 9.80 -19.37 -28.72
C LYS A 24 10.31 -18.91 -30.07
N VAL A 25 10.56 -19.82 -31.01
CA VAL A 25 10.93 -19.48 -32.40
C VAL A 25 9.79 -18.76 -33.11
N TRP A 26 8.58 -19.33 -33.05
CA TRP A 26 7.38 -18.85 -33.75
C TRP A 26 6.60 -17.79 -32.97
N CYS A 27 7.21 -17.17 -31.97
CA CYS A 27 6.58 -16.06 -31.29
C CYS A 27 6.80 -14.77 -32.08
N SER A 28 5.74 -13.96 -32.21
CA SER A 28 5.77 -12.73 -33.02
C SER A 28 7.02 -11.85 -32.84
N PRO A 29 7.53 -11.57 -31.62
CA PRO A 29 8.76 -10.80 -31.46
C PRO A 29 10.00 -11.44 -32.09
N MET A 30 10.14 -12.77 -31.97
CA MET A 30 11.27 -13.50 -32.53
C MET A 30 11.19 -13.49 -34.06
N GLU A 31 10.02 -13.79 -34.64
CA GLU A 31 9.82 -13.76 -36.09
C GLU A 31 10.16 -12.40 -36.69
N GLN A 32 9.72 -11.32 -36.05
CA GLN A 32 10.01 -9.94 -36.48
C GLN A 32 11.52 -9.65 -36.50
N ILE A 33 12.28 -10.13 -35.51
CA ILE A 33 13.73 -9.96 -35.45
C ILE A 33 14.44 -10.85 -36.49
N LEU A 34 14.03 -12.11 -36.63
CA LEU A 34 14.62 -13.05 -37.60
C LEU A 34 14.35 -12.62 -39.05
N GLU A 35 13.16 -12.10 -39.35
CA GLU A 35 12.82 -11.55 -40.67
C GLU A 35 13.73 -10.36 -41.03
N ARG A 36 13.96 -9.45 -40.08
CA ARG A 36 14.92 -8.34 -40.23
C ARG A 36 16.35 -8.84 -40.46
N LEU A 37 16.78 -9.84 -39.70
CA LEU A 37 18.10 -10.45 -39.89
C LEU A 37 18.24 -11.07 -41.29
N ARG A 38 17.23 -11.81 -41.77
CA ARG A 38 17.23 -12.35 -43.16
C ARG A 38 17.29 -11.25 -44.21
N ALA A 39 16.59 -10.14 -43.99
CA ALA A 39 16.49 -9.07 -44.96
C ALA A 39 17.81 -8.33 -45.23
N PHE A 40 18.79 -8.38 -44.32
CA PHE A 40 20.13 -7.86 -44.61
C PHE A 40 20.88 -8.68 -45.67
N GLY A 41 20.46 -9.93 -45.93
CA GLY A 41 21.01 -10.78 -46.99
C GLY A 41 22.29 -11.55 -46.64
N GLU A 42 22.99 -11.16 -45.56
CA GLU A 42 24.26 -11.78 -45.15
C GLU A 42 24.07 -13.08 -44.35
N PHE A 43 22.86 -13.31 -43.82
CA PHE A 43 22.60 -14.37 -42.87
C PHE A 43 21.72 -15.48 -43.45
N GLU A 44 22.06 -16.72 -43.13
CA GLU A 44 21.22 -17.91 -43.29
C GLU A 44 20.71 -18.33 -41.90
N ILE A 45 19.39 -18.36 -41.71
CA ILE A 45 18.79 -18.70 -40.40
C ILE A 45 18.36 -20.16 -40.40
N ILE A 46 18.94 -20.95 -39.50
CA ILE A 46 18.71 -22.39 -39.36
C ILE A 46 17.99 -22.63 -38.04
N ILE A 47 16.73 -23.08 -38.09
CA ILE A 47 15.95 -23.44 -36.91
C ILE A 47 16.18 -24.93 -36.63
N PHE A 48 16.56 -25.27 -35.39
CA PHE A 48 16.86 -26.68 -35.05
C PHE A 48 15.57 -27.49 -34.89
N GLY A 49 14.51 -26.90 -34.30
CA GLY A 49 13.24 -27.57 -34.06
C GLY A 49 13.25 -28.48 -32.83
N ASP A 50 12.07 -28.75 -32.27
CA ASP A 50 11.92 -29.42 -30.97
C ASP A 50 12.43 -30.87 -31.01
N LYS A 51 12.16 -31.57 -32.11
CA LYS A 51 12.60 -32.95 -32.32
C LYS A 51 14.12 -33.08 -32.25
N ILE A 52 14.86 -32.22 -32.96
CA ILE A 52 16.33 -32.28 -33.00
C ILE A 52 16.90 -31.98 -31.61
N ILE A 53 16.44 -30.92 -30.96
CA ILE A 53 17.01 -30.51 -29.67
C ILE A 53 16.72 -31.53 -28.57
N LEU A 54 15.54 -32.16 -28.57
CA LEU A 54 15.14 -33.13 -27.55
C LEU A 54 15.69 -34.53 -27.84
N GLU A 55 15.48 -35.05 -29.05
CA GLU A 55 15.68 -36.48 -29.37
C GLU A 55 17.05 -36.78 -29.99
N ASP A 56 17.52 -35.93 -30.90
CA ASP A 56 18.71 -36.24 -31.70
C ASP A 56 20.02 -36.04 -30.91
N PRO A 57 21.08 -36.82 -31.21
CA PRO A 57 22.41 -36.61 -30.63
C PRO A 57 23.01 -35.28 -31.10
N ILE A 58 23.78 -34.61 -30.23
CA ILE A 58 24.32 -33.27 -30.51
C ILE A 58 25.24 -33.22 -31.73
N GLU A 59 25.85 -34.35 -32.10
CA GLU A 59 26.72 -34.47 -33.25
C GLU A 59 25.97 -34.32 -34.58
N SER A 60 24.67 -34.69 -34.61
CA SER A 60 23.81 -34.59 -35.80
C SER A 60 23.06 -33.26 -35.91
N TRP A 61 23.18 -32.39 -34.91
CA TRP A 61 22.56 -31.07 -34.94
C TRP A 61 23.13 -30.22 -36.08
N PRO A 62 22.33 -29.31 -36.68
CA PRO A 62 22.78 -28.45 -37.76
C PRO A 62 24.03 -27.65 -37.37
N LEU A 63 24.95 -27.45 -38.32
CA LEU A 63 26.12 -26.60 -38.12
C LEU A 63 25.76 -25.12 -38.27
N CYS A 64 26.24 -24.28 -37.37
CA CYS A 64 26.04 -22.83 -37.42
C CYS A 64 27.28 -22.09 -36.93
N ASP A 65 27.45 -20.85 -37.39
CA ASP A 65 28.55 -19.96 -36.99
C ASP A 65 28.18 -19.19 -35.72
N CYS A 66 26.93 -18.74 -35.63
CA CYS A 66 26.37 -18.02 -34.49
C CYS A 66 25.18 -18.80 -33.93
N LEU A 67 25.01 -18.80 -32.61
CA LEU A 67 23.96 -19.55 -31.92
C LEU A 67 23.13 -18.62 -31.03
N ILE A 68 21.81 -18.63 -31.29
CA ILE A 68 20.79 -18.11 -30.38
C ILE A 68 20.25 -19.32 -29.61
N ALA A 69 20.58 -19.39 -28.33
CA ALA A 69 20.16 -20.46 -27.44
C ALA A 69 19.87 -19.89 -26.05
N PHE A 70 18.70 -20.22 -25.50
CA PHE A 70 18.29 -19.79 -24.18
C PHE A 70 17.26 -20.74 -23.58
N TYR A 71 17.28 -20.84 -22.25
CA TYR A 71 16.37 -21.68 -21.51
C TYR A 71 14.92 -21.19 -21.61
N SER A 72 14.03 -22.17 -21.75
CA SER A 72 12.60 -22.04 -21.50
C SER A 72 12.07 -23.38 -21.02
N ALA A 73 10.87 -23.44 -20.46
CA ALA A 73 10.32 -24.69 -19.92
C ALA A 73 10.43 -25.85 -20.93
N GLY A 74 11.09 -26.94 -20.53
CA GLY A 74 11.35 -28.12 -21.36
C GLY A 74 12.64 -28.08 -22.20
N TYR A 75 13.39 -26.97 -22.19
CA TYR A 75 14.61 -26.82 -22.99
C TYR A 75 15.80 -27.60 -22.41
N PRO A 76 16.50 -28.43 -23.20
CA PRO A 76 17.63 -29.24 -22.73
C PRO A 76 18.93 -28.43 -22.71
N LEU A 77 19.09 -27.53 -21.72
CA LEU A 77 20.24 -26.62 -21.61
C LEU A 77 21.59 -27.36 -21.63
N GLU A 78 21.71 -28.49 -20.92
CA GLU A 78 22.94 -29.30 -20.90
C GLU A 78 23.33 -29.83 -22.30
N LYS A 79 22.36 -30.20 -23.16
CA LYS A 79 22.66 -30.62 -24.54
C LYS A 79 23.17 -29.44 -25.37
N ALA A 80 22.57 -28.27 -25.20
CA ALA A 80 23.00 -27.06 -25.88
C ALA A 80 24.44 -26.66 -25.48
N GLU A 81 24.81 -26.82 -24.21
CA GLU A 81 26.17 -26.60 -23.72
C GLU A 81 27.17 -27.57 -24.35
N LYS A 82 26.84 -28.86 -24.40
CA LYS A 82 27.69 -29.87 -25.05
C LYS A 82 27.85 -29.58 -26.54
N TYR A 83 26.78 -29.15 -27.22
CA TYR A 83 26.85 -28.70 -28.62
C TYR A 83 27.75 -27.47 -28.77
N ALA A 84 27.60 -26.45 -27.91
CA ALA A 84 28.41 -25.24 -27.92
C ALA A 84 29.89 -25.55 -27.67
N ALA A 85 30.21 -26.47 -26.76
CA ALA A 85 31.57 -26.95 -26.51
C ALA A 85 32.16 -27.72 -27.70
N LEU A 86 31.36 -28.56 -28.36
CA LEU A 86 31.76 -29.36 -29.52
C LEU A 86 32.02 -28.49 -30.75
N ARG A 87 31.11 -27.55 -31.06
CA ARG A 87 31.10 -26.79 -32.32
C ARG A 87 31.65 -25.37 -32.21
N ARG A 88 31.72 -24.81 -30.99
CA ARG A 88 32.24 -23.46 -30.69
C ARG A 88 31.62 -22.33 -31.55
N PRO A 89 30.28 -22.25 -31.68
CA PRO A 89 29.64 -21.10 -32.33
C PRO A 89 29.78 -19.84 -31.46
N PHE A 90 29.59 -18.67 -32.05
CA PHE A 90 29.41 -17.43 -31.30
C PHE A 90 28.09 -17.47 -30.53
N LEU A 91 28.12 -17.27 -29.21
CA LEU A 91 26.94 -17.28 -28.36
C LEU A 91 26.41 -15.85 -28.16
N VAL A 92 25.12 -15.61 -28.48
CA VAL A 92 24.49 -14.32 -28.15
C VAL A 92 24.31 -14.17 -26.65
N ASN A 93 23.89 -15.24 -25.99
CA ASN A 93 23.81 -15.36 -24.55
C ASN A 93 24.64 -16.57 -24.14
N GLU A 94 25.46 -16.41 -23.11
CA GLU A 94 26.19 -17.52 -22.51
C GLU A 94 25.21 -18.54 -21.92
N LEU A 95 25.55 -19.83 -22.01
CA LEU A 95 24.66 -20.92 -21.60
C LEU A 95 24.77 -21.25 -20.11
N ASP A 96 25.98 -21.46 -19.60
CA ASP A 96 26.23 -21.83 -18.19
C ASP A 96 25.68 -20.82 -17.17
N PRO A 97 25.84 -19.49 -17.36
CA PRO A 97 25.26 -18.50 -16.45
C PRO A 97 23.73 -18.52 -16.37
N GLN A 98 23.01 -19.16 -17.31
CA GLN A 98 21.55 -19.24 -17.27
C GLN A 98 21.06 -20.05 -16.07
N TYR A 99 21.85 -21.01 -15.57
CA TYR A 99 21.53 -21.72 -14.33
C TYR A 99 21.44 -20.81 -13.10
N LEU A 100 22.17 -19.68 -13.10
CA LEU A 100 22.10 -18.69 -12.01
C LEU A 100 20.71 -18.05 -11.93
N LEU A 101 20.02 -17.90 -13.06
CA LEU A 101 18.72 -17.23 -13.15
C LEU A 101 17.58 -18.06 -12.52
N HIS A 102 17.79 -19.35 -12.28
CA HIS A 102 16.80 -20.24 -11.64
C HIS A 102 16.77 -20.13 -10.11
N ASP A 103 17.82 -19.60 -9.48
CA ASP A 103 17.87 -19.38 -8.02
C ASP A 103 18.00 -17.88 -7.73
N ARG A 104 16.92 -17.26 -7.27
CA ARG A 104 16.87 -15.83 -6.97
C ARG A 104 17.94 -15.40 -5.96
N SER A 105 18.36 -16.28 -5.04
CA SER A 105 19.39 -15.92 -4.06
C SER A 105 20.75 -15.74 -4.75
N LYS A 106 21.06 -16.61 -5.72
CA LYS A 106 22.26 -16.50 -6.54
C LYS A 106 22.21 -15.27 -7.44
N VAL A 107 21.04 -14.96 -8.04
CA VAL A 107 20.85 -13.72 -8.81
C VAL A 107 21.22 -12.49 -7.97
N TYR A 108 20.72 -12.41 -6.74
CA TYR A 108 20.96 -11.25 -5.87
C TYR A 108 22.41 -11.16 -5.38
N GLU A 109 23.03 -12.29 -5.04
CA GLU A 109 24.46 -12.35 -4.70
C GLU A 109 25.33 -11.86 -5.87
N HIS A 110 25.01 -12.30 -7.08
CA HIS A 110 25.74 -11.94 -8.30
C HIS A 110 25.54 -10.46 -8.68
N LEU A 111 24.32 -9.94 -8.57
CA LEU A 111 24.03 -8.52 -8.76
C LEU A 111 24.86 -7.64 -7.81
N LYS A 112 24.92 -8.02 -6.52
CA LYS A 112 25.73 -7.31 -5.52
C LYS A 112 27.21 -7.31 -5.86
N LEU A 113 27.75 -8.44 -6.35
CA LEU A 113 29.15 -8.55 -6.75
C LEU A 113 29.51 -7.54 -7.87
N PHE A 114 28.57 -7.27 -8.77
CA PHE A 114 28.72 -6.30 -9.87
C PHE A 114 28.28 -4.86 -9.50
N GLY A 115 28.06 -4.59 -8.21
CA GLY A 115 27.66 -3.26 -7.73
C GLY A 115 26.27 -2.83 -8.20
N VAL A 116 25.41 -3.77 -8.61
CA VAL A 116 24.03 -3.47 -8.98
C VAL A 116 23.18 -3.39 -7.72
N PRO A 117 22.48 -2.26 -7.47
CA PRO A 117 21.63 -2.12 -6.29
C PRO A 117 20.45 -3.08 -6.34
N VAL A 118 20.25 -3.81 -5.24
CA VAL A 118 19.08 -4.67 -4.99
C VAL A 118 18.44 -4.27 -3.66
N PRO A 119 17.13 -4.52 -3.46
CA PRO A 119 16.51 -4.31 -2.16
C PRO A 119 17.28 -5.07 -1.08
N THR A 120 17.31 -4.49 0.12
CA THR A 120 17.83 -5.17 1.30
C THR A 120 17.09 -6.50 1.46
N TYR A 121 17.82 -7.62 1.50
CA TYR A 121 17.21 -8.95 1.59
C TYR A 121 17.87 -9.86 2.63
N ALA A 122 17.21 -10.99 2.92
CA ALA A 122 17.71 -12.14 3.66
C ALA A 122 17.07 -13.42 3.10
N VAL A 123 17.80 -14.54 3.16
CA VAL A 123 17.36 -15.84 2.62
C VAL A 123 17.06 -16.78 3.78
N VAL A 124 15.92 -17.46 3.72
CA VAL A 124 15.52 -18.49 4.69
C VAL A 124 15.36 -19.80 3.94
N ARG A 125 16.27 -20.74 4.19
CA ARG A 125 16.23 -22.09 3.64
C ARG A 125 15.68 -23.06 4.69
N ARG A 126 14.66 -23.83 4.31
CA ARG A 126 14.09 -24.90 5.12
C ARG A 126 14.28 -26.23 4.40
N GLU A 127 14.66 -27.24 5.15
CA GLU A 127 14.84 -28.61 4.65
C GLU A 127 13.49 -29.35 4.55
N TYR A 128 12.54 -28.99 5.40
CA TYR A 128 11.18 -29.53 5.41
C TYR A 128 10.16 -28.46 5.87
N PRO A 129 8.87 -28.59 5.50
CA PRO A 129 7.83 -27.66 5.91
C PRO A 129 7.77 -27.47 7.43
N ASN A 130 7.63 -26.22 7.86
CA ASN A 130 7.53 -25.81 9.26
C ASN A 130 8.76 -26.12 10.13
N GLN A 131 9.94 -26.30 9.53
CA GLN A 131 11.20 -26.34 10.28
C GLN A 131 11.37 -25.06 11.12
N GLU A 132 11.49 -25.23 12.45
CA GLU A 132 11.80 -24.14 13.36
C GLU A 132 13.28 -23.77 13.28
N LEU A 133 13.56 -22.54 12.88
CA LEU A 133 14.91 -22.03 12.65
C LEU A 133 15.26 -21.03 13.76
N LYS A 134 16.31 -21.30 14.54
CA LYS A 134 16.70 -20.46 15.69
C LYS A 134 16.98 -19.00 15.33
N TYR A 135 17.41 -18.74 14.11
CA TYR A 135 17.73 -17.41 13.60
C TYR A 135 16.53 -16.70 12.95
N PHE A 136 15.36 -17.34 12.92
CA PHE A 136 14.12 -16.81 12.34
C PHE A 136 13.11 -16.53 13.46
N VAL A 137 12.77 -15.26 13.65
CA VAL A 137 11.74 -14.84 14.60
C VAL A 137 10.65 -14.09 13.85
N GLU A 138 9.39 -14.45 14.09
CA GLU A 138 8.24 -13.78 13.51
C GLU A 138 7.44 -13.08 14.61
N GLN A 139 7.09 -11.82 14.36
CA GLN A 139 6.25 -10.99 15.21
C GLN A 139 5.14 -10.36 14.34
N ASP A 140 4.16 -9.70 14.97
CA ASP A 140 2.98 -9.18 14.28
C ASP A 140 3.30 -8.26 13.10
N ASP A 141 4.29 -7.36 13.25
CA ASP A 141 4.63 -6.33 12.27
C ASP A 141 6.07 -6.41 11.75
N PHE A 142 6.83 -7.45 12.11
CA PHE A 142 8.17 -7.67 11.57
C PHE A 142 8.59 -9.15 11.62
N ILE A 143 9.55 -9.50 10.78
CA ILE A 143 10.33 -10.73 10.92
C ILE A 143 11.80 -10.37 11.19
N GLU A 144 12.52 -11.25 11.86
CA GLU A 144 13.94 -11.10 12.15
C GLU A 144 14.69 -12.34 11.65
N ILE A 145 15.68 -12.12 10.80
CA ILE A 145 16.47 -13.16 10.15
C ILE A 145 17.94 -12.87 10.41
N HIS A 146 18.63 -13.75 11.13
CA HIS A 146 20.04 -13.55 11.54
C HIS A 146 20.28 -12.18 12.22
N GLY A 147 19.35 -11.76 13.10
CA GLY A 147 19.43 -10.48 13.82
C GLY A 147 19.00 -9.25 13.01
N LYS A 148 18.69 -9.41 11.71
CA LYS A 148 18.22 -8.33 10.84
C LYS A 148 16.71 -8.30 10.76
N ARG A 149 16.11 -7.16 11.08
CA ARG A 149 14.65 -6.98 11.09
C ARG A 149 14.13 -6.47 9.75
N PHE A 150 13.05 -7.08 9.28
CA PHE A 150 12.26 -6.64 8.14
C PHE A 150 10.87 -6.27 8.65
N TYR A 151 10.63 -4.97 8.74
CA TYR A 151 9.33 -4.44 9.14
C TYR A 151 8.34 -4.54 7.99
N LYS A 152 7.09 -4.85 8.30
CA LYS A 152 6.03 -4.79 7.29
C LYS A 152 5.83 -3.31 6.86
N PRO A 153 5.71 -3.02 5.55
CA PRO A 153 5.63 -3.99 4.47
C PRO A 153 7.00 -4.60 4.08
N PHE A 154 6.99 -5.90 3.81
CA PHE A 154 8.11 -6.60 3.20
C PHE A 154 7.59 -7.60 2.17
N VAL A 155 8.46 -7.99 1.25
CA VAL A 155 8.15 -8.93 0.17
C VAL A 155 8.78 -10.28 0.47
N GLU A 156 8.04 -11.35 0.26
CA GLU A 156 8.51 -12.73 0.32
C GLU A 156 8.44 -13.34 -1.08
N LYS A 157 9.58 -13.82 -1.58
CA LYS A 157 9.71 -14.46 -2.89
C LYS A 157 10.17 -15.91 -2.72
N PRO A 158 9.62 -16.87 -3.47
CA PRO A 158 10.21 -18.21 -3.60
C PRO A 158 11.68 -18.11 -4.04
N ILE A 159 12.53 -19.02 -3.56
CA ILE A 159 13.92 -19.09 -4.05
C ILE A 159 13.97 -19.43 -5.55
N ASP A 160 13.04 -20.26 -6.01
CA ASP A 160 12.89 -20.58 -7.44
C ASP A 160 12.53 -19.31 -8.24
N GLY A 161 13.39 -18.98 -9.20
CA GLY A 161 13.24 -17.85 -10.12
C GLY A 161 11.98 -17.90 -10.97
N ASP A 162 11.51 -19.10 -11.32
CA ASP A 162 10.34 -19.31 -12.19
C ASP A 162 9.01 -19.35 -11.41
N ASP A 163 9.06 -19.47 -10.07
CA ASP A 163 7.85 -19.42 -9.23
C ASP A 163 7.43 -17.99 -8.95
N HIS A 164 6.32 -17.57 -9.56
CA HIS A 164 5.78 -16.22 -9.48
C HIS A 164 4.89 -15.96 -8.26
N ASN A 165 4.71 -16.91 -7.33
CA ASN A 165 3.85 -16.75 -6.15
C ASN A 165 4.55 -15.91 -5.06
N ILE A 166 4.49 -14.59 -5.23
CA ILE A 166 5.18 -13.60 -4.40
C ILE A 166 4.19 -13.01 -3.41
N MET A 167 4.58 -12.92 -2.14
CA MET A 167 3.71 -12.41 -1.06
C MET A 167 4.21 -11.06 -0.57
N ILE A 168 3.28 -10.16 -0.27
CA ILE A 168 3.58 -8.85 0.33
C ILE A 168 2.77 -8.74 1.61
N TYR A 169 3.43 -8.67 2.76
CA TYR A 169 2.77 -8.61 4.06
C TYR A 169 2.66 -7.18 4.54
N TYR A 170 1.47 -6.70 4.89
CA TYR A 170 1.25 -5.32 5.29
C TYR A 170 1.22 -5.14 6.80
N PRO A 171 1.66 -3.98 7.31
CA PRO A 171 1.67 -3.72 8.74
C PRO A 171 0.25 -3.54 9.26
N SER A 172 0.04 -3.94 10.51
CA SER A 172 -1.23 -3.79 11.23
C SER A 172 -1.72 -2.34 11.22
N SER A 173 -0.79 -1.39 11.28
CA SER A 173 -1.05 0.06 11.21
C SER A 173 -1.66 0.52 9.88
N ALA A 174 -1.47 -0.21 8.78
CA ALA A 174 -2.08 0.06 7.48
C ALA A 174 -3.37 -0.75 7.24
N GLY A 175 -3.76 -1.61 8.18
CA GLY A 175 -4.89 -2.55 8.05
C GLY A 175 -4.46 -4.02 8.12
N GLY A 176 -3.17 -4.32 7.94
CA GLY A 176 -2.66 -5.68 7.89
C GLY A 176 -3.02 -6.41 6.60
N GLY A 177 -2.95 -7.73 6.64
CA GLY A 177 -3.21 -8.61 5.49
C GLY A 177 -1.98 -8.89 4.64
N MET A 178 -2.20 -9.64 3.58
CA MET A 178 -1.17 -10.06 2.64
C MET A 178 -1.70 -9.91 1.21
N LYS A 179 -0.85 -9.49 0.28
CA LYS A 179 -1.15 -9.51 -1.15
C LYS A 179 -0.30 -10.55 -1.85
N GLU A 180 -0.96 -11.47 -2.53
CA GLU A 180 -0.32 -12.47 -3.37
C GLU A 180 -0.25 -11.92 -4.79
N LEU A 181 0.95 -11.88 -5.35
CA LEU A 181 1.21 -11.62 -6.76
C LEU A 181 1.42 -12.97 -7.42
N PHE A 182 0.80 -13.17 -8.60
CA PHE A 182 0.85 -14.44 -9.31
C PHE A 182 0.91 -14.22 -10.82
N ARG A 183 1.22 -15.29 -11.57
CA ARG A 183 1.25 -15.23 -13.03
C ARG A 183 -0.13 -14.90 -13.59
N LYS A 184 -0.20 -13.93 -14.49
CA LYS A 184 -1.44 -13.29 -14.95
C LYS A 184 -2.50 -14.31 -15.38
N VAL A 185 -3.67 -14.26 -14.75
CA VAL A 185 -4.87 -15.04 -15.10
C VAL A 185 -5.96 -14.05 -15.53
N GLY A 186 -6.40 -14.11 -16.77
CA GLY A 186 -7.36 -13.13 -17.32
C GLY A 186 -6.82 -11.69 -17.24
N ASN A 187 -7.54 -10.82 -16.52
CA ASN A 187 -7.16 -9.43 -16.25
C ASN A 187 -6.54 -9.23 -14.84
N ARG A 188 -6.19 -10.30 -14.12
CA ARG A 188 -5.65 -10.24 -12.75
C ARG A 188 -4.20 -10.71 -12.69
N SER A 189 -3.43 -10.09 -11.81
CA SER A 189 -2.02 -10.41 -11.54
C SER A 189 -1.67 -10.41 -10.05
N SER A 190 -2.67 -10.16 -9.20
CA SER A 190 -2.55 -10.27 -7.75
C SER A 190 -3.93 -10.36 -7.10
N GLU A 191 -3.96 -10.82 -5.86
CA GLU A 191 -5.13 -10.83 -5.00
C GLU A 191 -4.74 -10.46 -3.56
N PHE A 192 -5.66 -9.80 -2.84
CA PHE A 192 -5.41 -9.35 -1.48
C PHE A 192 -6.23 -10.18 -0.49
N TYR A 193 -5.56 -10.69 0.54
CA TYR A 193 -6.12 -11.51 1.60
C TYR A 193 -5.98 -10.76 2.94
N PRO A 194 -7.05 -10.11 3.44
CA PRO A 194 -6.99 -9.30 4.67
C PRO A 194 -6.65 -10.13 5.92
N ASP A 195 -7.00 -11.41 5.91
CA ASP A 195 -6.91 -12.31 7.07
C ASP A 195 -5.54 -13.01 7.18
N ILE A 196 -4.77 -13.05 6.09
CA ILE A 196 -3.46 -13.70 6.06
C ILE A 196 -2.40 -12.69 6.49
N ARG A 197 -1.73 -12.96 7.63
CA ARG A 197 -0.72 -12.06 8.20
C ARG A 197 0.61 -12.72 8.53
N LYS A 198 0.64 -14.05 8.54
CA LYS A 198 1.85 -14.83 8.86
C LYS A 198 2.55 -15.26 7.58
N VAL A 199 3.87 -15.32 7.66
CA VAL A 199 4.73 -15.73 6.53
C VAL A 199 4.55 -17.21 6.20
N ARG A 200 4.89 -17.60 4.97
CA ARG A 200 4.91 -19.01 4.60
C ARG A 200 6.05 -19.75 5.31
N ARG A 201 5.77 -21.00 5.67
CA ARG A 201 6.73 -21.91 6.34
C ARG A 201 6.88 -23.24 5.63
N ASP A 202 6.17 -23.44 4.52
CA ASP A 202 6.15 -24.66 3.72
C ASP A 202 7.38 -24.83 2.82
N GLY A 203 8.13 -23.76 2.57
CA GLY A 203 9.31 -23.80 1.73
C GLY A 203 10.43 -22.84 2.14
N SER A 204 11.31 -22.62 1.16
CA SER A 204 12.43 -21.69 1.26
C SER A 204 12.15 -20.42 0.47
N TYR A 205 12.41 -19.28 1.11
CA TYR A 205 12.03 -17.97 0.59
C TYR A 205 13.13 -16.93 0.79
N ILE A 206 13.05 -15.87 -0.01
CA ILE A 206 13.79 -14.64 0.14
C ILE A 206 12.83 -13.60 0.71
N TYR A 207 13.25 -12.92 1.76
CA TYR A 207 12.55 -11.79 2.33
C TYR A 207 13.32 -10.51 2.00
N GLU A 208 12.64 -9.52 1.43
CA GLU A 208 13.24 -8.24 1.08
C GLU A 208 12.39 -7.05 1.53
N GLU A 209 13.06 -5.91 1.73
CA GLU A 209 12.39 -4.64 2.03
C GLU A 209 11.44 -4.27 0.89
N PHE A 210 10.23 -3.85 1.26
CA PHE A 210 9.28 -3.32 0.28
C PHE A 210 9.70 -1.93 -0.17
N MET A 211 9.84 -1.76 -1.47
CA MET A 211 10.32 -0.53 -2.09
C MET A 211 9.12 0.34 -2.56
N PRO A 212 8.97 1.60 -2.10
CA PRO A 212 7.84 2.45 -2.47
C PRO A 212 8.03 3.05 -3.88
N THR A 213 7.44 2.41 -4.89
CA THR A 213 7.63 2.81 -6.30
C THR A 213 6.60 3.80 -6.87
N GLY A 214 5.69 4.32 -6.03
CA GLY A 214 4.59 5.16 -6.52
C GLY A 214 3.60 4.39 -7.40
N GLY A 215 3.46 3.08 -7.18
CA GLY A 215 2.50 2.22 -7.86
C GLY A 215 2.83 1.90 -9.33
N THR A 216 4.08 2.10 -9.74
CA THR A 216 4.56 1.81 -11.11
C THR A 216 5.66 0.75 -11.08
N ASP A 217 5.72 -0.04 -12.15
CA ASP A 217 6.67 -1.13 -12.35
C ASP A 217 7.38 -0.93 -13.69
N VAL A 218 8.71 -0.90 -13.69
CA VAL A 218 9.52 -0.67 -14.90
C VAL A 218 10.20 -1.98 -15.29
N LYS A 219 9.99 -2.42 -16.53
CA LYS A 219 10.72 -3.54 -17.12
C LYS A 219 11.70 -3.02 -18.14
N VAL A 220 12.95 -3.46 -18.03
CA VAL A 220 14.05 -3.09 -18.92
C VAL A 220 14.46 -4.32 -19.73
N TYR A 221 14.83 -4.10 -20.98
CA TYR A 221 15.26 -5.11 -21.94
C TYR A 221 16.58 -4.69 -22.55
N THR A 222 17.58 -5.56 -22.52
CA THR A 222 18.88 -5.31 -23.13
C THR A 222 19.02 -6.03 -24.46
N VAL A 223 19.85 -5.47 -25.33
CA VAL A 223 20.39 -6.15 -26.52
C VAL A 223 21.85 -5.74 -26.59
N GLY A 224 22.69 -6.48 -25.87
CA GLY A 224 24.07 -6.13 -25.59
C GLY A 224 24.23 -5.05 -24.52
N PRO A 225 25.49 -4.74 -24.14
CA PRO A 225 25.80 -3.84 -23.03
C PRO A 225 25.59 -2.35 -23.33
N GLY A 226 25.33 -1.99 -24.60
CA GLY A 226 25.19 -0.59 -25.06
C GLY A 226 23.75 -0.15 -25.30
N TYR A 227 22.77 -1.04 -25.19
CA TYR A 227 21.37 -0.78 -25.51
C TYR A 227 20.44 -1.28 -24.42
N ALA A 228 19.49 -0.43 -24.04
CA ALA A 228 18.43 -0.77 -23.12
C ALA A 228 17.14 -0.08 -23.55
N HIS A 229 16.07 -0.85 -23.67
CA HIS A 229 14.70 -0.38 -23.86
C HIS A 229 13.92 -0.57 -22.57
N ALA A 230 13.15 0.42 -22.14
CA ALA A 230 12.39 0.34 -20.90
C ALA A 230 10.92 0.70 -21.12
N GLU A 231 10.05 -0.07 -20.47
CA GLU A 231 8.61 0.16 -20.47
C GLU A 231 8.07 0.09 -19.04
N ALA A 232 7.17 1.00 -18.71
CA ALA A 232 6.47 1.00 -17.44
C ALA A 232 5.02 0.57 -17.60
N ARG A 233 4.48 0.06 -16.50
CA ARG A 233 3.07 -0.29 -16.32
C ARG A 233 2.65 0.01 -14.89
N LYS A 234 1.35 -0.07 -14.64
CA LYS A 234 0.81 -0.10 -13.28
C LYS A 234 1.37 -1.32 -12.53
N SER A 235 1.88 -1.09 -11.32
CA SER A 235 2.43 -2.15 -10.48
C SER A 235 1.33 -3.13 -10.03
N PRO A 236 1.57 -4.45 -10.09
CA PRO A 236 0.61 -5.44 -9.59
C PRO A 236 0.37 -5.30 -8.08
N VAL A 237 1.29 -4.67 -7.35
CA VAL A 237 1.14 -4.40 -5.91
C VAL A 237 -0.09 -3.55 -5.61
N VAL A 238 -0.51 -2.68 -6.53
CA VAL A 238 -1.61 -1.74 -6.29
C VAL A 238 -2.96 -2.44 -6.29
N ASP A 239 -3.54 -2.71 -7.46
CA ASP A 239 -4.86 -3.35 -7.58
C ASP A 239 -4.84 -4.72 -8.26
N GLY A 240 -3.72 -5.06 -8.92
CA GLY A 240 -3.55 -6.31 -9.66
C GLY A 240 -4.20 -6.32 -11.03
N VAL A 241 -4.84 -5.24 -11.45
CA VAL A 241 -5.58 -5.17 -12.72
C VAL A 241 -4.61 -4.98 -13.87
N VAL A 242 -4.67 -5.89 -14.84
CA VAL A 242 -3.87 -5.87 -16.05
C VAL A 242 -4.66 -5.15 -17.15
N MET A 243 -4.29 -3.90 -17.41
CA MET A 243 -4.86 -3.11 -18.50
C MET A 243 -4.47 -3.73 -19.84
N ARG A 244 -5.45 -3.96 -20.72
CA ARG A 244 -5.23 -4.52 -22.06
C ARG A 244 -5.69 -3.54 -23.14
N ASN A 245 -4.98 -3.51 -24.25
CA ASN A 245 -5.34 -2.74 -25.45
C ASN A 245 -6.42 -3.47 -26.26
N SER A 246 -6.83 -2.89 -27.40
CA SER A 246 -7.79 -3.47 -28.35
C SER A 246 -7.42 -4.87 -28.84
N ASP A 247 -6.12 -5.19 -28.89
CA ASP A 247 -5.60 -6.49 -29.34
C ASP A 247 -5.49 -7.51 -28.20
N GLY A 248 -6.00 -7.17 -27.01
CA GLY A 248 -5.90 -8.00 -25.81
C GLY A 248 -4.49 -8.08 -25.21
N LYS A 249 -3.54 -7.26 -25.67
CA LYS A 249 -2.16 -7.20 -25.15
C LYS A 249 -2.09 -6.23 -23.97
N GLU A 250 -1.22 -6.52 -23.00
CA GLU A 250 -1.00 -5.64 -21.85
C GLU A 250 -0.51 -4.25 -22.30
N VAL A 251 -1.14 -3.19 -21.78
CA VAL A 251 -0.74 -1.81 -22.03
C VAL A 251 0.56 -1.53 -21.27
N ARG A 252 1.57 -1.09 -22.02
CA ARG A 252 2.86 -0.63 -21.51
C ARG A 252 3.23 0.68 -22.16
N TYR A 253 3.90 1.54 -21.42
CA TYR A 253 4.34 2.83 -21.93
C TYR A 253 5.87 2.91 -21.93
N PRO A 254 6.49 3.42 -23.00
CA PRO A 254 7.94 3.59 -23.04
C PRO A 254 8.39 4.61 -21.99
N VAL A 255 9.49 4.30 -21.31
CA VAL A 255 10.10 5.15 -20.29
C VAL A 255 11.56 5.37 -20.60
N LEU A 256 12.04 6.59 -20.34
CA LEU A 256 13.45 6.92 -20.48
C LEU A 256 14.22 6.48 -19.24
N LEU A 257 15.33 5.78 -19.46
CA LEU A 257 16.28 5.43 -18.40
C LEU A 257 17.23 6.59 -18.10
N THR A 258 17.53 6.80 -16.83
CA THR A 258 18.58 7.72 -16.39
C THR A 258 19.97 7.16 -16.75
N PRO A 259 21.04 7.98 -16.77
CA PRO A 259 22.40 7.49 -17.00
C PRO A 259 22.81 6.38 -16.03
N THR A 260 22.45 6.51 -14.75
CA THR A 260 22.70 5.48 -13.72
C THR A 260 21.98 4.18 -14.04
N GLU A 261 20.71 4.25 -14.47
CA GLU A 261 19.93 3.05 -14.84
C GLU A 261 20.46 2.37 -16.11
N LYS A 262 20.98 3.15 -17.08
CA LYS A 262 21.68 2.59 -18.25
C LYS A 262 22.95 1.85 -17.85
N GLN A 263 23.69 2.37 -16.88
CA GLN A 263 24.86 1.69 -16.32
C GLN A 263 24.46 0.39 -15.60
N ILE A 264 23.34 0.39 -14.86
CA ILE A 264 22.77 -0.84 -14.27
C ILE A 264 22.47 -1.88 -15.37
N ALA A 265 21.79 -1.48 -16.44
CA ALA A 265 21.47 -2.38 -17.56
C ALA A 265 22.72 -3.01 -18.19
N ARG A 266 23.77 -2.19 -18.38
CA ARG A 266 25.08 -2.66 -18.84
C ARG A 266 25.70 -3.66 -17.89
N ASN A 267 25.72 -3.37 -16.59
CA ASN A 267 26.30 -4.24 -15.58
C ASN A 267 25.58 -5.58 -15.50
N ILE A 268 24.24 -5.62 -15.63
CA ILE A 268 23.46 -6.87 -15.64
C ILE A 268 23.82 -7.73 -16.86
N CYS A 269 23.87 -7.12 -18.04
CA CYS A 269 24.25 -7.81 -19.27
C CYS A 269 25.63 -8.48 -19.12
N GLN A 270 26.60 -7.77 -18.54
CA GLN A 270 27.94 -8.29 -18.28
C GLN A 270 27.98 -9.33 -17.16
N ALA A 271 27.23 -9.12 -16.08
CA ALA A 271 27.20 -10.00 -14.92
C ALA A 271 26.73 -11.41 -15.31
N PHE A 272 25.63 -11.51 -16.04
CA PHE A 272 25.05 -12.81 -16.41
C PHE A 272 25.50 -13.33 -17.77
N GLY A 273 26.36 -12.60 -18.50
CA GLY A 273 26.74 -12.95 -19.87
C GLY A 273 25.54 -13.06 -20.82
N GLN A 274 24.46 -12.31 -20.56
CA GLN A 274 23.24 -12.32 -21.35
C GLN A 274 23.13 -11.02 -22.15
N ALA A 275 23.48 -11.05 -23.44
CA ALA A 275 23.30 -9.89 -24.31
C ALA A 275 21.81 -9.51 -24.39
N VAL A 276 20.94 -10.50 -24.59
CA VAL A 276 19.48 -10.30 -24.62
C VAL A 276 18.87 -10.85 -23.33
N CYS A 277 18.55 -9.95 -22.41
CA CYS A 277 17.83 -10.29 -21.18
C CYS A 277 16.80 -9.21 -20.82
N GLY A 278 15.97 -9.50 -19.83
CA GLY A 278 15.03 -8.52 -19.30
C GLY A 278 15.00 -8.54 -17.78
N PHE A 279 14.89 -7.39 -17.14
CA PHE A 279 14.89 -7.28 -15.68
C PHE A 279 13.88 -6.24 -15.21
N ASP A 280 13.41 -6.41 -13.98
CA ASP A 280 12.45 -5.51 -13.35
C ASP A 280 13.19 -4.54 -12.43
N LEU A 281 12.85 -3.26 -12.56
CA LEU A 281 13.51 -2.12 -11.94
C LEU A 281 12.51 -1.32 -11.10
N LEU A 282 12.84 -1.12 -9.83
CA LEU A 282 12.05 -0.37 -8.86
C LEU A 282 12.67 1.01 -8.66
N ARG A 283 11.99 2.06 -9.15
CA ARG A 283 12.37 3.46 -8.90
C ARG A 283 11.79 3.93 -7.58
N CYS A 284 12.63 4.44 -6.69
CA CYS A 284 12.25 4.92 -5.37
C CYS A 284 12.79 6.33 -5.13
N ASP A 285 11.95 7.20 -4.57
CA ASP A 285 12.34 8.53 -4.13
C ASP A 285 12.25 8.58 -2.59
N LEU A 286 13.34 8.22 -1.92
CA LEU A 286 13.47 8.27 -0.45
C LEU A 286 14.39 9.44 -0.06
N GLY A 287 14.11 10.63 -0.59
CA GLY A 287 14.93 11.84 -0.46
C GLY A 287 16.06 11.95 -1.50
N GLU A 288 16.49 10.81 -2.06
CA GLU A 288 17.32 10.74 -3.26
C GLU A 288 16.71 9.69 -4.21
N ALA A 289 16.61 10.05 -5.49
CA ALA A 289 16.12 9.14 -6.52
C ALA A 289 17.10 7.98 -6.72
N ARG A 290 16.67 6.76 -6.37
CA ARG A 290 17.46 5.53 -6.52
C ARG A 290 16.64 4.45 -7.22
N SER A 291 17.34 3.59 -7.95
CA SER A 291 16.73 2.47 -8.68
C SER A 291 17.33 1.15 -8.23
N TYR A 292 16.49 0.16 -7.96
CA TYR A 292 16.86 -1.16 -7.46
C TYR A 292 16.36 -2.25 -8.40
N VAL A 293 17.17 -3.28 -8.63
CA VAL A 293 16.79 -4.44 -9.42
C VAL A 293 16.18 -5.48 -8.51
N CYS A 294 15.00 -5.99 -8.86
CA CYS A 294 14.27 -6.96 -8.02
C CYS A 294 13.99 -8.29 -8.71
N ASP A 295 14.26 -8.38 -10.02
CA ASP A 295 14.11 -9.61 -10.80
C ASP A 295 14.98 -9.52 -12.06
N VAL A 296 15.65 -10.61 -12.43
CA VAL A 296 16.40 -10.74 -13.68
C VAL A 296 15.92 -11.98 -14.38
N ASN A 297 15.34 -11.78 -15.56
CA ASN A 297 14.89 -12.85 -16.44
C ASN A 297 15.97 -13.11 -17.48
N GLY A 298 15.99 -14.34 -18.01
CA GLY A 298 16.74 -14.66 -19.22
C GLY A 298 16.16 -13.96 -20.45
N TRP A 299 16.28 -14.63 -21.61
CA TRP A 299 15.87 -14.06 -22.88
C TRP A 299 14.43 -13.55 -22.87
N SER A 300 14.28 -12.23 -23.02
CA SER A 300 13.00 -11.52 -22.91
C SER A 300 12.83 -10.54 -24.07
N PHE A 301 11.62 -10.49 -24.62
CA PHE A 301 11.28 -9.57 -25.70
C PHE A 301 10.29 -8.49 -25.25
N VAL A 302 10.47 -7.29 -25.81
CA VAL A 302 9.41 -6.28 -25.83
C VAL A 302 8.29 -6.78 -26.73
N LYS A 303 7.04 -6.58 -26.29
CA LYS A 303 5.88 -6.97 -27.08
C LYS A 303 5.39 -5.78 -27.89
N SER A 304 5.19 -5.98 -29.19
CA SER A 304 4.56 -5.01 -30.11
C SER A 304 5.35 -3.70 -30.33
N SER A 305 6.68 -3.70 -30.20
CA SER A 305 7.50 -2.52 -30.48
C SER A 305 8.36 -2.72 -31.73
N HIS A 306 7.91 -2.18 -32.86
CA HIS A 306 8.66 -2.22 -34.13
C HIS A 306 10.04 -1.57 -33.99
N LYS A 307 10.10 -0.43 -33.27
CA LYS A 307 11.37 0.24 -32.98
C LYS A 307 12.34 -0.67 -32.23
N TYR A 308 11.86 -1.40 -31.21
CA TYR A 308 12.72 -2.35 -30.49
C TYR A 308 13.19 -3.47 -31.41
N TYR A 309 12.34 -4.01 -32.28
CA TYR A 309 12.73 -5.07 -33.21
C TYR A 309 13.77 -4.59 -34.23
N ASP A 310 13.60 -3.37 -34.76
CA ASP A 310 14.55 -2.74 -35.67
C ASP A 310 15.92 -2.58 -35.00
N ASP A 311 15.95 -1.96 -33.81
CA ASP A 311 17.19 -1.73 -33.08
C ASP A 311 17.85 -3.06 -32.67
N ALA A 312 17.08 -4.03 -32.20
CA ALA A 312 17.57 -5.35 -31.82
C ALA A 312 18.21 -6.08 -33.00
N ALA A 313 17.58 -6.08 -34.17
CA ALA A 313 18.12 -6.71 -35.37
C ALA A 313 19.43 -6.06 -35.84
N CYS A 314 19.51 -4.72 -35.82
CA CYS A 314 20.73 -3.99 -36.15
C CYS A 314 21.88 -4.33 -35.17
N ILE A 315 21.60 -4.41 -33.88
CA ILE A 315 22.61 -4.71 -32.87
C ILE A 315 23.07 -6.17 -32.95
N LEU A 316 22.14 -7.13 -33.09
CA LEU A 316 22.47 -8.54 -33.27
C LEU A 316 23.30 -8.76 -34.54
N ARG A 317 22.91 -8.12 -35.66
CA ARG A 317 23.70 -8.11 -36.88
C ARG A 317 25.13 -7.65 -36.63
N LYS A 318 25.30 -6.53 -35.91
CA LYS A 318 26.62 -6.02 -35.56
C LYS A 318 27.43 -7.04 -34.75
N MET A 319 26.81 -7.66 -33.74
CA MET A 319 27.48 -8.71 -32.93
C MET A 319 27.95 -9.88 -33.79
N PHE A 320 27.10 -10.38 -34.69
CA PHE A 320 27.45 -11.49 -35.57
C PHE A 320 28.57 -11.13 -36.55
N LEU A 321 28.52 -9.94 -37.14
CA LEU A 321 29.55 -9.48 -38.06
C LEU A 321 30.87 -9.19 -37.34
N ASP A 322 30.85 -8.59 -36.16
CA ASP A 322 32.07 -8.31 -35.38
C ASP A 322 32.83 -9.61 -35.03
N ASP A 323 32.12 -10.71 -34.77
CA ASP A 323 32.74 -12.02 -34.46
C ASP A 323 33.15 -12.81 -35.72
N LYS A 324 32.25 -12.95 -36.70
CA LYS A 324 32.45 -13.86 -37.85
C LYS A 324 32.99 -13.20 -39.10
N ALA A 325 32.78 -11.89 -39.26
CA ALA A 325 33.22 -11.15 -40.45
C ALA A 325 33.65 -9.72 -40.10
N PRO A 326 34.67 -9.53 -39.23
CA PRO A 326 35.06 -8.21 -38.73
C PRO A 326 35.48 -7.25 -39.86
N HIS A 327 36.01 -7.78 -40.96
CA HIS A 327 36.36 -7.02 -42.18
C HIS A 327 35.15 -6.43 -42.92
N ILE A 328 33.96 -7.03 -42.76
CA ILE A 328 32.69 -6.56 -43.32
C ILE A 328 32.02 -5.56 -42.39
N SER A 329 32.09 -5.79 -41.08
CA SER A 329 31.44 -4.96 -40.06
C SER A 329 31.81 -3.46 -40.15
N SER A 330 33.07 -3.15 -40.49
CA SER A 330 33.54 -1.77 -40.68
C SER A 330 33.04 -1.11 -41.97
N THR A 331 32.55 -1.89 -42.93
CA THR A 331 32.32 -1.45 -44.32
C THR A 331 30.83 -1.26 -44.62
N ILE A 332 29.92 -2.00 -43.97
CA ILE A 332 28.48 -1.93 -44.25
C ILE A 332 27.76 -1.00 -43.25
N PRO A 333 26.87 -0.10 -43.70
CA PRO A 333 26.04 0.72 -42.81
C PRO A 333 25.24 -0.12 -41.80
N ALA A 334 25.05 0.43 -40.60
CA ALA A 334 24.30 -0.22 -39.51
C ALA A 334 22.77 -0.17 -39.67
N ASN A 335 22.26 0.36 -40.80
CA ASN A 335 20.84 0.64 -40.98
C ASN A 335 20.11 -0.50 -41.72
N LEU A 336 18.83 -0.68 -41.39
CA LEU A 336 17.95 -1.61 -42.10
C LEU A 336 17.83 -1.23 -43.59
N PRO A 337 17.71 -2.22 -44.50
CA PRO A 337 17.63 -1.98 -45.94
C PRO A 337 16.50 -1.01 -46.34
N TRP A 338 15.34 -1.08 -45.68
CA TRP A 338 14.18 -0.23 -45.97
C TRP A 338 14.22 1.15 -45.31
N LYS A 339 15.12 1.42 -44.36
CA LYS A 339 15.27 2.76 -43.77
C LYS A 339 15.80 3.79 -44.76
N VAL A 340 16.43 3.35 -45.85
CA VAL A 340 16.88 4.22 -46.95
C VAL A 340 15.70 4.65 -47.84
N SER A 341 14.58 3.90 -47.81
CA SER A 341 13.43 4.08 -48.70
C SER A 341 12.23 4.77 -48.07
N GLU A 342 12.25 5.08 -46.76
CA GLU A 342 11.25 5.99 -46.21
C GLU A 342 11.65 7.41 -46.63
N PRO A 343 10.88 8.08 -47.52
CA PRO A 343 11.04 9.52 -47.66
C PRO A 343 10.84 10.10 -46.28
N VAL A 344 11.79 10.91 -45.80
CA VAL A 344 11.68 11.63 -44.53
C VAL A 344 10.27 12.20 -44.46
N GLN A 345 9.39 11.56 -43.69
CA GLN A 345 8.07 12.11 -43.52
C GLN A 345 8.31 13.47 -42.87
N PRO A 346 7.65 14.55 -43.33
CA PRO A 346 7.92 15.89 -42.85
C PRO A 346 7.50 16.11 -41.37
N PHE A 347 7.36 15.04 -40.57
CA PHE A 347 7.28 15.08 -39.11
C PHE A 347 8.65 15.14 -38.43
N ASP A 348 9.74 14.63 -39.02
CA ASP A 348 11.08 14.77 -38.41
C ASP A 348 11.72 16.13 -38.71
N ALA A 349 11.38 16.76 -39.84
CA ALA A 349 11.77 18.15 -40.12
C ALA A 349 11.10 19.17 -39.18
N VAL A 350 9.98 18.81 -38.53
CA VAL A 350 9.33 19.65 -37.52
C VAL A 350 10.19 19.73 -36.25
N ARG A 351 10.92 18.66 -35.88
CA ARG A 351 11.78 18.68 -34.69
C ARG A 351 13.04 19.53 -34.83
N ASP A 352 13.59 19.65 -36.04
CA ASP A 352 14.74 20.54 -36.28
C ASP A 352 14.32 21.95 -36.72
N ARG A 353 13.14 22.15 -37.34
CA ARG A 353 12.61 23.50 -37.61
C ARG A 353 11.95 24.16 -36.40
N GLU A 354 11.58 23.41 -35.36
CA GLU A 354 11.18 23.98 -34.06
C GLU A 354 12.34 24.63 -33.31
N ARG A 355 13.60 24.41 -33.71
CA ARG A 355 14.74 25.21 -33.22
C ARG A 355 14.96 26.52 -33.99
N GLY A 356 14.29 26.73 -35.12
CA GLY A 356 14.65 27.78 -36.08
C GLY A 356 13.61 28.85 -36.39
N THR A 357 12.30 28.60 -36.24
CA THR A 357 11.31 29.63 -36.61
C THR A 357 9.94 29.45 -35.94
N VAL A 358 9.89 29.53 -34.61
CA VAL A 358 8.76 30.20 -33.96
C VAL A 358 9.36 31.04 -32.86
N GLY A 359 9.49 32.34 -33.12
CA GLY A 359 9.50 33.29 -32.03
C GLY A 359 8.20 33.10 -31.28
N ILE A 360 8.20 32.24 -30.25
CA ILE A 360 7.12 32.17 -29.27
C ILE A 360 7.27 33.44 -28.44
N SER A 361 6.87 34.54 -29.05
CA SER A 361 6.32 35.68 -28.36
C SER A 361 5.07 35.19 -27.67
N ARG A 362 5.25 34.65 -26.47
CA ARG A 362 4.32 34.79 -25.36
C ARG A 362 5.05 34.25 -24.15
N GLN A 363 5.13 35.09 -23.12
CA GLN A 363 5.24 34.63 -21.75
C GLN A 363 4.05 33.69 -21.52
N SER A 364 4.18 32.43 -21.93
CA SER A 364 3.20 31.39 -21.64
C SER A 364 3.51 30.96 -20.22
N GLU A 365 2.61 31.29 -19.30
CA GLU A 365 2.61 30.66 -17.99
C GLU A 365 2.59 29.15 -18.20
N GLU A 366 3.54 28.46 -17.57
CA GLU A 366 3.63 27.00 -17.57
C GLU A 366 3.11 26.50 -16.21
N LEU A 367 2.19 25.55 -16.21
CA LEU A 367 1.73 24.92 -14.97
C LEU A 367 2.89 24.12 -14.36
N ARG A 368 3.50 24.65 -13.29
CA ARG A 368 4.63 24.01 -12.61
C ARG A 368 4.21 22.93 -11.61
N CYS A 369 3.16 23.18 -10.83
CA CYS A 369 2.66 22.23 -9.85
C CYS A 369 1.18 22.50 -9.51
N VAL A 370 0.48 21.47 -9.06
CA VAL A 370 -0.83 21.56 -8.44
C VAL A 370 -0.71 21.09 -7.00
N ILE A 371 -1.05 21.97 -6.05
CA ILE A 371 -1.06 21.65 -4.62
C ILE A 371 -2.53 21.56 -4.18
N ALA A 372 -2.92 20.41 -3.65
CA ALA A 372 -4.28 20.18 -3.15
C ALA A 372 -4.23 19.83 -1.66
N VAL A 373 -4.98 20.58 -0.84
CA VAL A 373 -5.16 20.30 0.59
C VAL A 373 -6.56 19.72 0.79
N ILE A 374 -6.64 18.47 1.25
CA ILE A 374 -7.89 17.71 1.31
C ILE A 374 -8.14 17.28 2.76
N ARG A 375 -9.32 17.58 3.29
CA ARG A 375 -9.78 17.06 4.58
C ARG A 375 -10.23 15.61 4.44
N HIS A 376 -10.11 14.84 5.52
CA HIS A 376 -10.68 13.49 5.59
C HIS A 376 -12.18 13.48 5.25
N GLY A 377 -12.66 12.37 4.67
CA GLY A 377 -14.09 12.16 4.42
C GLY A 377 -14.91 11.91 5.70
N ASP A 378 -16.19 11.58 5.51
CA ASP A 378 -17.10 11.20 6.59
C ASP A 378 -16.56 10.09 7.51
N ARG A 379 -16.78 10.23 8.82
CA ARG A 379 -16.16 9.38 9.85
C ARG A 379 -17.10 9.14 11.03
N THR A 380 -16.87 8.04 11.75
CA THR A 380 -17.57 7.78 13.02
C THR A 380 -17.24 8.86 14.06
N PRO A 381 -18.14 9.17 15.01
CA PRO A 381 -17.85 10.10 16.10
C PRO A 381 -16.63 9.64 16.90
N LYS A 382 -15.74 10.57 17.23
CA LYS A 382 -14.56 10.27 18.06
C LYS A 382 -14.96 10.27 19.52
N GLN A 383 -14.64 9.20 20.24
CA GLN A 383 -15.02 9.02 21.63
C GLN A 383 -13.80 8.81 22.53
N LYS A 384 -13.99 9.07 23.83
CA LYS A 384 -12.97 8.83 24.86
C LYS A 384 -13.59 8.36 26.16
N VAL A 385 -13.03 7.30 26.74
CA VAL A 385 -13.34 6.84 28.10
C VAL A 385 -12.19 7.24 29.01
N LYS A 386 -12.52 7.77 30.18
CA LYS A 386 -11.57 8.05 31.26
C LYS A 386 -11.96 7.23 32.49
N LEU A 387 -11.06 6.36 32.93
CA LEU A 387 -11.25 5.48 34.08
C LEU A 387 -10.08 5.61 35.03
N LYS A 388 -10.35 5.82 36.31
CA LYS A 388 -9.34 5.69 37.37
C LYS A 388 -9.11 4.20 37.63
N VAL A 389 -7.86 3.78 37.59
CA VAL A 389 -7.41 2.39 37.70
C VAL A 389 -6.59 2.24 38.96
N THR A 390 -7.04 1.35 39.85
CA THR A 390 -6.33 0.92 41.08
C THR A 390 -5.97 -0.57 41.04
N GLU A 391 -6.45 -1.28 40.02
CA GLU A 391 -6.31 -2.74 39.90
C GLU A 391 -4.88 -3.16 39.55
N GLU A 392 -4.32 -4.06 40.35
CA GLU A 392 -2.92 -4.50 40.25
C GLU A 392 -2.58 -5.05 38.84
N LYS A 393 -3.51 -5.77 38.20
CA LYS A 393 -3.29 -6.32 36.86
C LYS A 393 -3.07 -5.24 35.80
N LEU A 394 -3.85 -4.16 35.85
CA LEU A 394 -3.74 -3.06 34.91
C LEU A 394 -2.50 -2.19 35.21
N LEU A 395 -2.16 -2.01 36.49
CA LEU A 395 -0.95 -1.30 36.90
C LEU A 395 0.33 -2.07 36.51
N LYS A 396 0.34 -3.39 36.64
CA LYS A 396 1.42 -4.26 36.13
C LYS A 396 1.56 -4.16 34.61
N LEU A 397 0.44 -4.09 33.89
CA LEU A 397 0.44 -3.91 32.43
C LEU A 397 1.01 -2.55 32.03
N MET A 398 0.72 -1.49 32.79
CA MET A 398 1.34 -0.18 32.60
C MET A 398 2.87 -0.28 32.75
N LEU A 399 3.36 -0.89 33.84
CA LEU A 399 4.79 -1.08 34.08
C LEU A 399 5.46 -1.92 32.99
N LYS A 400 4.79 -2.98 32.52
CA LYS A 400 5.27 -3.82 31.41
C LYS A 400 5.56 -3.00 30.15
N TYR A 401 4.70 -2.03 29.82
CA TYR A 401 4.78 -1.29 28.56
C TYR A 401 5.40 0.11 28.65
N ASN A 402 5.71 0.61 29.85
CA ASN A 402 6.43 1.88 30.04
C ASN A 402 7.92 1.69 30.40
N GLY A 403 8.41 0.44 30.40
CA GLY A 403 9.80 0.10 30.76
C GLY A 403 10.06 0.06 32.27
N GLY A 404 9.04 -0.24 33.09
CA GLY A 404 9.16 -0.36 34.54
C GLY A 404 9.26 0.97 35.28
N LYS A 405 9.00 2.10 34.62
CA LYS A 405 9.13 3.44 35.22
C LYS A 405 7.81 3.85 35.87
N ALA A 406 7.78 4.00 37.19
CA ALA A 406 6.55 4.31 37.94
C ALA A 406 5.82 5.58 37.48
N HIS A 407 6.56 6.60 37.03
CA HIS A 407 6.02 7.91 36.61
C HIS A 407 5.75 8.05 35.12
N ALA A 408 6.17 7.08 34.30
CA ALA A 408 6.02 7.19 32.86
C ALA A 408 4.62 6.73 32.42
N GLU A 409 3.98 7.50 31.53
CA GLU A 409 2.76 7.03 30.89
C GLU A 409 3.04 5.83 29.97
N ALA A 410 2.14 4.84 29.96
CA ALA A 410 2.16 3.79 28.96
C ALA A 410 1.20 4.16 27.81
N LYS A 411 1.69 4.16 26.57
CA LYS A 411 0.88 4.36 25.36
C LYS A 411 0.73 3.03 24.65
N LEU A 412 -0.47 2.46 24.72
CA LEU A 412 -0.82 1.21 24.05
C LEU A 412 -1.48 1.51 22.72
N LYS A 413 -0.90 0.98 21.64
CA LYS A 413 -1.38 1.14 20.26
C LYS A 413 -1.33 -0.16 19.45
N SER A 414 -0.37 -1.05 19.73
CA SER A 414 -0.22 -2.29 18.96
C SER A 414 -1.30 -3.31 19.30
N ALA A 415 -1.60 -4.23 18.38
CA ALA A 415 -2.52 -5.34 18.60
C ALA A 415 -2.22 -6.12 19.88
N LEU A 416 -0.97 -6.56 20.08
CA LEU A 416 -0.54 -7.29 21.28
C LEU A 416 -0.79 -6.53 22.58
N GLN A 417 -0.41 -5.26 22.64
CA GLN A 417 -0.65 -4.41 23.82
C GLN A 417 -2.14 -4.26 24.17
N LEU A 418 -2.98 -4.11 23.14
CA LEU A 418 -4.43 -3.99 23.32
C LEU A 418 -5.07 -5.33 23.68
N GLN A 419 -4.53 -6.44 23.20
CA GLN A 419 -4.95 -7.79 23.57
C GLN A 419 -4.65 -8.09 25.05
N ASP A 420 -3.43 -7.82 25.51
CA ASP A 420 -3.10 -7.95 26.94
C ASP A 420 -4.03 -7.12 27.82
N LEU A 421 -4.38 -5.90 27.37
CA LEU A 421 -5.30 -5.02 28.09
C LEU A 421 -6.71 -5.60 28.11
N LEU A 422 -7.18 -6.15 26.99
CA LEU A 422 -8.48 -6.80 26.90
C LEU A 422 -8.56 -8.00 27.85
N ASP A 423 -7.54 -8.84 27.87
CA ASP A 423 -7.50 -10.03 28.73
C ASP A 423 -7.46 -9.65 30.22
N ALA A 424 -6.70 -8.60 30.58
CA ALA A 424 -6.73 -8.05 31.93
C ALA A 424 -8.13 -7.48 32.29
N THR A 425 -8.75 -6.75 31.36
CA THR A 425 -10.07 -6.13 31.56
C THR A 425 -11.17 -7.19 31.71
N ARG A 426 -11.15 -8.28 30.92
CA ARG A 426 -12.11 -9.38 30.99
C ARG A 426 -12.20 -10.02 32.37
N ILE A 427 -11.07 -10.09 33.08
CA ILE A 427 -11.03 -10.66 34.44
C ILE A 427 -11.64 -9.70 35.47
N LEU A 428 -11.57 -8.39 35.22
CA LEU A 428 -12.04 -7.34 36.13
C LEU A 428 -13.52 -7.00 35.92
N VAL A 429 -14.09 -7.26 34.75
CA VAL A 429 -15.52 -7.02 34.49
C VAL A 429 -16.36 -8.03 35.27
N PRO A 430 -17.28 -7.59 36.16
CA PRO A 430 -18.18 -8.48 36.88
C PRO A 430 -19.08 -9.28 35.93
N ARG A 431 -19.24 -10.58 36.17
CA ARG A 431 -20.02 -11.51 35.32
C ARG A 431 -21.52 -11.21 35.26
N ALA A 432 -22.08 -10.55 36.28
CA ALA A 432 -23.48 -10.12 36.32
C ALA A 432 -23.55 -8.66 36.77
N ARG A 433 -24.62 -7.93 36.40
CA ARG A 433 -25.05 -6.75 37.18
C ARG A 433 -25.46 -7.32 38.54
N SER A 434 -24.55 -7.33 39.52
CA SER A 434 -24.93 -7.60 40.90
C SER A 434 -25.84 -6.48 41.33
N GLY A 435 -27.15 -6.65 41.21
CA GLY A 435 -28.15 -5.71 41.71
C GLY A 435 -28.23 -5.73 43.25
N ARG A 436 -27.08 -5.82 43.93
CA ARG A 436 -27.03 -5.69 45.38
C ARG A 436 -27.28 -4.22 45.68
N GLU A 437 -28.32 -3.94 46.46
CA GLU A 437 -28.65 -2.59 46.96
C GLU A 437 -27.51 -1.94 47.77
N SER A 438 -26.41 -2.67 48.05
CA SER A 438 -25.23 -2.20 48.77
C SER A 438 -24.13 -1.58 47.90
N ASP A 439 -24.19 -1.70 46.58
CA ASP A 439 -23.12 -1.19 45.71
C ASP A 439 -23.21 0.35 45.67
N SER A 440 -22.10 1.04 45.94
CA SER A 440 -22.07 2.50 45.88
C SER A 440 -22.20 2.99 44.43
N ASP A 441 -22.77 4.19 44.22
CA ASP A 441 -22.86 4.82 42.89
C ASP A 441 -21.51 4.83 42.13
N ALA A 442 -20.41 4.96 42.87
CA ALA A 442 -19.06 4.97 42.33
C ALA A 442 -18.59 3.59 41.83
N GLU A 443 -18.97 2.50 42.51
CA GLU A 443 -18.66 1.12 42.09
C GLU A 443 -19.44 0.74 40.84
N ILE A 444 -20.73 1.14 40.78
CA ILE A 444 -21.58 0.94 39.59
C ILE A 444 -20.98 1.67 38.39
N GLU A 445 -20.64 2.96 38.53
CA GLU A 445 -20.01 3.75 37.46
C GLU A 445 -18.67 3.13 37.01
N HIS A 446 -17.88 2.62 37.95
CA HIS A 446 -16.61 1.96 37.65
C HIS A 446 -16.82 0.68 36.83
N ALA A 447 -17.78 -0.16 37.22
CA ALA A 447 -18.14 -1.39 36.51
C ALA A 447 -18.67 -1.11 35.10
N GLU A 448 -19.51 -0.08 34.92
CA GLU A 448 -20.01 0.35 33.61
C GLU A 448 -18.86 0.81 32.69
N LYS A 449 -17.92 1.60 33.20
CA LYS A 449 -16.74 2.01 32.43
C LYS A 449 -15.86 0.83 32.04
N LEU A 450 -15.68 -0.16 32.91
CA LEU A 450 -14.95 -1.38 32.57
C LEU A 450 -15.67 -2.19 31.48
N ARG A 451 -17.00 -2.30 31.53
CA ARG A 451 -17.81 -2.90 30.45
C ARG A 451 -17.65 -2.13 29.14
N GLN A 452 -17.65 -0.80 29.18
CA GLN A 452 -17.41 0.03 28.01
C GLN A 452 -16.01 -0.21 27.43
N VAL A 453 -14.97 -0.26 28.27
CA VAL A 453 -13.59 -0.57 27.84
C VAL A 453 -13.52 -1.94 27.17
N ARG A 454 -14.14 -2.95 27.77
CA ARG A 454 -14.25 -4.28 27.17
C ARG A 454 -14.95 -4.24 25.82
N ALA A 455 -16.13 -3.61 25.73
CA ALA A 455 -16.89 -3.51 24.49
C ALA A 455 -16.11 -2.81 23.37
N VAL A 456 -15.40 -1.72 23.67
CA VAL A 456 -14.53 -1.04 22.70
C VAL A 456 -13.37 -1.92 22.27
N LEU A 457 -12.74 -2.67 23.19
CA LEU A 457 -11.61 -3.54 22.84
C LEU A 457 -12.05 -4.79 22.05
N GLU A 458 -13.25 -5.31 22.30
CA GLU A 458 -13.85 -6.47 21.60
C GLU A 458 -14.47 -6.11 20.25
N GLU A 459 -14.75 -4.82 20.00
CA GLU A 459 -15.31 -4.34 18.74
C GLU A 459 -14.46 -4.80 17.53
N GLY A 460 -15.10 -5.27 16.46
CA GLY A 460 -14.44 -5.77 15.25
C GLY A 460 -13.75 -7.14 15.38
N GLY A 461 -13.77 -7.79 16.55
CA GLY A 461 -13.27 -9.14 16.79
C GLY A 461 -11.74 -9.32 16.76
N HIS A 462 -11.00 -8.36 16.20
CA HIS A 462 -9.54 -8.38 16.14
C HIS A 462 -8.98 -6.95 16.14
N PHE A 463 -7.71 -6.80 16.55
CA PHE A 463 -7.01 -5.51 16.47
C PHE A 463 -6.42 -5.33 15.07
N SER A 464 -7.11 -4.59 14.21
CA SER A 464 -6.62 -4.11 12.92
C SER A 464 -6.68 -2.58 12.82
N GLY A 465 -5.66 -1.98 12.20
CA GLY A 465 -5.58 -0.53 12.03
C GLY A 465 -5.21 0.25 13.30
N ILE A 466 -5.20 1.58 13.18
CA ILE A 466 -4.78 2.55 14.22
C ILE A 466 -6.00 3.21 14.89
N TYR A 467 -7.07 2.46 15.16
CA TYR A 467 -8.34 3.07 15.58
C TYR A 467 -8.51 3.19 17.09
N ARG A 468 -7.71 2.44 17.87
CA ARG A 468 -7.78 2.41 19.34
C ARG A 468 -6.44 2.81 19.94
N LYS A 469 -6.46 3.77 20.85
CA LYS A 469 -5.28 4.20 21.60
C LYS A 469 -5.63 4.26 23.08
N VAL A 470 -4.84 3.56 23.89
CA VAL A 470 -4.95 3.64 25.35
C VAL A 470 -3.74 4.35 25.90
N GLN A 471 -3.97 5.28 26.83
CA GLN A 471 -2.94 5.92 27.62
C GLN A 471 -3.19 5.62 29.09
N LEU A 472 -2.24 4.98 29.76
CA LEU A 472 -2.25 4.80 31.20
C LEU A 472 -1.31 5.83 31.80
N LYS A 473 -1.88 6.81 32.51
CA LYS A 473 -1.12 7.90 33.13
C LYS A 473 -1.07 7.69 34.65
N PRO A 474 0.10 7.44 35.25
CA PRO A 474 0.19 7.29 36.70
C PRO A 474 -0.28 8.58 37.40
N SER A 475 -1.02 8.44 38.50
CA SER A 475 -1.48 9.55 39.33
C SER A 475 -0.98 9.48 40.77
N ASN A 476 -0.82 8.27 41.34
CA ASN A 476 -0.27 8.06 42.68
C ASN A 476 0.66 6.83 42.72
N TRP A 477 1.66 6.86 43.61
CA TRP A 477 2.69 5.83 43.75
C TRP A 477 3.16 5.68 45.20
N VAL A 478 3.71 4.52 45.52
CA VAL A 478 4.27 4.16 46.83
C VAL A 478 5.73 3.74 46.70
N HIS A 479 6.50 3.92 47.77
CA HIS A 479 7.89 3.51 47.84
C HIS A 479 8.00 2.18 48.60
N ILE A 480 8.44 1.13 47.93
CA ILE A 480 8.65 -0.19 48.51
C ILE A 480 10.17 -0.44 48.60
N PRO A 481 10.71 -0.94 49.72
CA PRO A 481 12.12 -1.34 49.79
C PRO A 481 12.42 -2.48 48.80
N LYS A 482 13.52 -2.40 48.05
CA LYS A 482 13.95 -3.50 47.16
C LYS A 482 14.34 -4.73 47.96
N SER A 483 13.99 -5.93 47.47
CA SER A 483 14.36 -7.21 48.09
C SER A 483 15.89 -7.39 48.27
N ASN A 484 16.72 -6.72 47.45
CA ASN A 484 18.18 -6.80 47.52
C ASN A 484 18.82 -5.77 48.47
N GLY A 485 18.06 -5.11 49.34
CA GLY A 485 18.56 -4.23 50.41
C GLY A 485 19.12 -2.87 49.97
N ASN A 486 19.53 -2.72 48.71
CA ASN A 486 20.06 -1.46 48.17
C ASN A 486 19.02 -0.71 47.33
N GLY A 487 18.27 0.18 48.00
CA GLY A 487 17.42 1.18 47.37
C GLY A 487 15.90 0.97 47.54
N LYS A 488 15.14 2.02 47.23
CA LYS A 488 13.68 2.02 47.16
C LYS A 488 13.24 1.85 45.71
N GLU A 489 12.17 1.12 45.50
CA GLU A 489 11.51 0.95 44.21
C GLU A 489 10.12 1.56 44.29
N GLU A 490 9.77 2.37 43.30
CA GLU A 490 8.50 3.07 43.28
C GLU A 490 7.49 2.27 42.46
N TYR A 491 6.29 2.11 43.00
CA TYR A 491 5.21 1.39 42.35
C TYR A 491 3.98 2.29 42.24
N PRO A 492 3.36 2.39 41.05
CA PRO A 492 2.10 3.09 40.88
C PRO A 492 1.00 2.30 41.60
N ILE A 493 0.22 2.99 42.42
CA ILE A 493 -1.00 2.45 43.06
C ILE A 493 -2.27 2.97 42.39
N GLU A 494 -2.14 4.01 41.56
CA GLU A 494 -3.25 4.60 40.85
C GLU A 494 -2.79 5.14 39.49
N ALA A 495 -3.61 4.92 38.46
CA ALA A 495 -3.42 5.50 37.14
C ALA A 495 -4.76 5.96 36.53
N LEU A 496 -4.71 6.98 35.68
CA LEU A 496 -5.81 7.36 34.81
C LEU A 496 -5.66 6.67 33.45
N MET A 497 -6.57 5.75 33.15
CA MET A 497 -6.71 5.18 31.82
C MET A 497 -7.54 6.10 30.92
N VAL A 498 -6.98 6.44 29.76
CA VAL A 498 -7.64 7.19 28.70
C VAL A 498 -7.69 6.32 27.45
N LEU A 499 -8.83 5.72 27.18
CA LEU A 499 -9.10 4.97 25.95
C LEU A 499 -9.75 5.90 24.94
N LYS A 500 -9.10 6.13 23.80
CA LYS A 500 -9.63 6.89 22.66
C LYS A 500 -9.98 5.91 21.55
N TYR A 501 -11.18 6.05 21.01
CA TYR A 501 -11.73 5.18 19.96
C TYR A 501 -12.67 5.98 19.04
N GLY A 502 -13.16 5.35 17.98
CA GLY A 502 -13.93 6.02 16.95
C GLY A 502 -13.08 6.98 16.10
N GLY A 503 -13.73 7.85 15.34
CA GLY A 503 -13.03 8.67 14.35
C GLY A 503 -12.54 7.85 13.15
N VAL A 504 -13.21 6.73 12.86
CA VAL A 504 -12.88 5.82 11.76
C VAL A 504 -13.57 6.29 10.49
N LEU A 505 -12.87 6.26 9.35
CA LEU A 505 -13.46 6.62 8.06
C LEU A 505 -14.61 5.65 7.72
N THR A 506 -15.81 6.16 7.48
CA THR A 506 -16.99 5.33 7.16
C THR A 506 -16.94 4.85 5.71
N HIS A 507 -17.86 3.96 5.31
CA HIS A 507 -18.07 3.64 3.90
C HIS A 507 -18.37 4.89 3.05
N ALA A 508 -19.05 5.89 3.61
CA ALA A 508 -19.44 7.10 2.92
C ALA A 508 -18.23 8.01 2.75
N GLY A 509 -17.39 8.12 3.79
CA GLY A 509 -16.13 8.85 3.72
C GLY A 509 -15.16 8.27 2.71
N ARG A 510 -15.08 6.94 2.62
CA ARG A 510 -14.33 6.24 1.55
C ARG A 510 -14.85 6.62 0.17
N LYS A 511 -16.16 6.54 -0.05
CA LYS A 511 -16.80 6.87 -1.33
C LYS A 511 -16.60 8.34 -1.72
N GLN A 512 -16.76 9.27 -0.78
CA GLN A 512 -16.53 10.70 -0.98
C GLN A 512 -15.09 10.98 -1.45
N ALA A 513 -14.10 10.39 -0.78
CA ALA A 513 -12.70 10.57 -1.14
C ALA A 513 -12.39 9.99 -2.54
N GLU A 514 -12.94 8.82 -2.86
CA GLU A 514 -12.77 8.19 -4.18
C GLU A 514 -13.45 9.02 -5.29
N GLU A 515 -14.66 9.51 -5.07
CA GLU A 515 -15.36 10.39 -6.01
C GLU A 515 -14.61 11.71 -6.23
N LEU A 516 -14.04 12.28 -5.17
CA LEU A 516 -13.20 13.47 -5.29
C LEU A 516 -11.94 13.19 -6.12
N GLY A 517 -11.28 12.05 -5.93
CA GLY A 517 -10.14 11.63 -6.75
C GLY A 517 -10.51 11.51 -8.23
N ARG A 518 -11.65 10.87 -8.52
CA ARG A 518 -12.19 10.73 -9.88
C ARG A 518 -12.51 12.09 -10.49
N TYR A 519 -13.08 13.00 -9.71
CA TYR A 519 -13.34 14.37 -10.13
C TYR A 519 -12.04 15.10 -10.50
N PHE A 520 -11.00 15.00 -9.67
CA PHE A 520 -9.68 15.58 -9.97
C PHE A 520 -9.11 15.05 -11.27
N ARG A 521 -9.13 13.72 -11.46
CA ARG A 521 -8.66 13.09 -12.71
C ARG A 521 -9.34 13.68 -13.94
N ASN A 522 -10.67 13.79 -13.89
CA ASN A 522 -11.48 14.13 -15.07
C ASN A 522 -11.50 15.64 -15.36
N ASN A 523 -11.28 16.51 -14.35
CA ASN A 523 -11.45 17.96 -14.50
C ASN A 523 -10.13 18.75 -14.42
N MET A 524 -9.15 18.30 -13.63
CA MET A 524 -7.87 19.02 -13.50
C MET A 524 -6.87 18.69 -14.60
N TYR A 525 -6.98 17.49 -15.20
CA TYR A 525 -6.13 17.04 -16.30
C TYR A 525 -6.98 16.74 -17.54
N PRO A 526 -7.55 17.76 -18.21
CA PRO A 526 -8.29 17.55 -19.45
C PRO A 526 -7.37 16.89 -20.48
N SER A 527 -7.79 15.76 -21.05
CA SER A 527 -6.95 15.00 -21.97
C SER A 527 -7.72 14.30 -23.08
N GLU A 528 -7.10 14.23 -24.25
CA GLU A 528 -7.37 13.19 -25.24
C GLU A 528 -6.74 11.85 -24.75
N GLY A 529 -7.54 10.79 -24.66
CA GLY A 529 -7.08 9.46 -24.23
C GLY A 529 -6.86 9.31 -22.72
N PRO A 530 -5.96 8.41 -22.25
CA PRO A 530 -5.82 8.06 -20.82
C PRO A 530 -5.20 9.17 -19.94
N GLY A 531 -4.87 10.33 -20.51
CA GLY A 531 -4.51 11.55 -19.78
C GLY A 531 -3.51 11.39 -18.65
N LEU A 532 -3.98 11.74 -17.44
CA LEU A 532 -3.25 11.65 -16.19
C LEU A 532 -2.66 10.25 -15.95
N LEU A 533 -3.40 9.18 -16.24
CA LEU A 533 -2.95 7.80 -15.97
C LEU A 533 -1.70 7.45 -16.77
N ARG A 534 -1.62 7.93 -18.01
CA ARG A 534 -0.45 7.77 -18.86
C ARG A 534 0.72 8.61 -18.37
N LEU A 535 0.48 9.86 -17.97
CA LEU A 535 1.54 10.73 -17.44
C LEU A 535 2.13 10.16 -16.15
N HIS A 536 1.28 9.68 -15.23
CA HIS A 536 1.69 9.00 -14.00
C HIS A 536 2.50 7.74 -14.31
N SER A 537 1.97 6.86 -15.16
CA SER A 537 2.64 5.60 -15.54
C SER A 537 3.98 5.80 -16.26
N THR A 538 4.22 6.99 -16.84
CA THR A 538 5.47 7.33 -17.55
C THR A 538 6.41 8.20 -16.72
N TYR A 539 6.12 8.43 -15.43
CA TYR A 539 6.84 9.36 -14.56
C TYR A 539 6.96 10.79 -15.15
N ARG A 540 6.00 11.19 -15.99
CA ARG A 540 5.89 12.56 -16.52
C ARG A 540 4.99 13.45 -15.67
N HIS A 541 4.25 12.85 -14.75
CA HIS A 541 3.51 13.53 -13.71
C HIS A 541 4.06 13.05 -12.36
N ASP A 542 4.80 13.92 -11.67
CA ASP A 542 5.34 13.63 -10.34
C ASP A 542 4.22 13.78 -9.29
N LEU A 543 3.43 12.72 -9.12
CA LEU A 543 2.36 12.68 -8.13
C LEU A 543 2.90 12.28 -6.76
N LYS A 544 2.80 13.19 -5.80
CA LYS A 544 3.14 12.96 -4.38
C LYS A 544 1.91 13.17 -3.52
N ILE A 545 1.55 12.16 -2.73
CA ILE A 545 0.42 12.22 -1.80
C ILE A 545 0.96 12.07 -0.39
N TYR A 546 0.69 13.06 0.45
CA TYR A 546 1.10 13.09 1.84
C TYR A 546 -0.11 12.96 2.77
N SER A 547 0.12 12.38 3.95
CA SER A 547 -0.89 12.26 5.01
C SER A 547 -0.26 12.40 6.38
N SER A 548 -1.04 12.90 7.35
CA SER A 548 -0.66 12.89 8.76
C SER A 548 -0.72 11.46 9.35
N ASP A 549 -0.34 11.32 10.62
CA ASP A 549 -0.34 10.03 11.33
C ASP A 549 -1.76 9.52 11.68
N GLU A 550 -2.81 10.29 11.38
CA GLU A 550 -4.19 9.88 11.65
C GLU A 550 -4.72 8.86 10.66
N GLY A 551 -5.25 7.74 11.18
CA GLY A 551 -5.79 6.64 10.37
C GLY A 551 -6.86 7.07 9.36
N ARG A 552 -7.81 7.94 9.75
CA ARG A 552 -8.86 8.43 8.82
C ARG A 552 -8.33 9.29 7.68
N VAL A 553 -7.26 10.04 7.92
CA VAL A 553 -6.61 10.90 6.90
C VAL A 553 -5.85 10.01 5.94
N GLN A 554 -5.08 9.04 6.45
CA GLN A 554 -4.40 8.01 5.65
C GLN A 554 -5.37 7.26 4.73
N MET A 555 -6.47 6.74 5.29
CA MET A 555 -7.45 5.99 4.49
C MET A 555 -8.18 6.89 3.49
N SER A 556 -8.40 8.17 3.81
CA SER A 556 -8.97 9.14 2.86
C SER A 556 -8.01 9.43 1.72
N ALA A 557 -6.71 9.59 2.01
CA ALA A 557 -5.68 9.81 1.00
C ALA A 557 -5.55 8.59 0.07
N ALA A 558 -5.61 7.36 0.62
CA ALA A 558 -5.62 6.14 -0.17
C ALA A 558 -6.87 6.04 -1.06
N ALA A 559 -8.07 6.34 -0.53
CA ALA A 559 -9.30 6.34 -1.32
C ALA A 559 -9.30 7.43 -2.40
N PHE A 560 -8.75 8.61 -2.10
CA PHE A 560 -8.53 9.66 -3.09
C PHE A 560 -7.57 9.21 -4.20
N ALA A 561 -6.43 8.61 -3.85
CA ALA A 561 -5.48 8.04 -4.81
C ALA A 561 -6.14 6.97 -5.69
N LYS A 562 -7.00 6.13 -5.09
CA LYS A 562 -7.79 5.13 -5.80
C LYS A 562 -8.66 5.76 -6.89
N GLY A 563 -9.42 6.81 -6.56
CA GLY A 563 -10.25 7.52 -7.53
C GLY A 563 -9.42 8.28 -8.58
N LEU A 564 -8.33 8.92 -8.16
CA LEU A 564 -7.46 9.72 -9.02
C LEU A 564 -6.75 8.88 -10.08
N LEU A 565 -6.30 7.68 -9.70
CA LEU A 565 -5.52 6.79 -10.57
C LEU A 565 -6.34 5.63 -11.16
N ASP A 566 -7.66 5.64 -11.01
CA ASP A 566 -8.57 4.60 -11.52
C ASP A 566 -8.19 3.19 -11.06
N LEU A 567 -7.94 3.06 -9.76
CA LEU A 567 -7.48 1.81 -9.16
C LEU A 567 -8.65 0.99 -8.62
N GLU A 568 -8.51 -0.33 -8.70
CA GLU A 568 -9.43 -1.28 -8.06
C GLU A 568 -8.87 -1.81 -6.73
N GLY A 569 -9.63 -2.68 -6.05
CA GLY A 569 -9.16 -3.40 -4.87
C GLY A 569 -9.20 -2.60 -3.57
N GLU A 570 -8.54 -3.18 -2.56
CA GLU A 570 -8.52 -2.70 -1.18
C GLU A 570 -7.59 -1.49 -0.98
N LEU A 571 -7.90 -0.68 0.04
CA LEU A 571 -7.16 0.56 0.30
C LEU A 571 -5.78 0.32 0.94
N THR A 572 -5.55 -0.81 1.60
CA THR A 572 -4.29 -1.10 2.30
C THR A 572 -3.07 -1.13 1.36
N PRO A 573 -3.09 -1.88 0.23
CA PRO A 573 -1.98 -1.84 -0.73
C PRO A 573 -1.78 -0.44 -1.36
N ILE A 574 -2.87 0.29 -1.61
CA ILE A 574 -2.86 1.64 -2.19
C ILE A 574 -2.19 2.62 -1.22
N LEU A 575 -2.60 2.61 0.05
CA LEU A 575 -2.04 3.44 1.12
C LEU A 575 -0.52 3.26 1.18
N VAL A 576 -0.06 2.02 1.23
CA VAL A 576 1.35 1.68 1.40
C VAL A 576 2.19 2.00 0.15
N SER A 577 1.59 1.91 -1.04
CA SER A 577 2.32 2.10 -2.31
C SER A 577 2.36 3.55 -2.77
N LEU A 578 1.37 4.37 -2.40
CA LEU A 578 1.13 5.70 -3.02
C LEU A 578 1.09 6.86 -2.01
N VAL A 579 0.89 6.59 -0.71
CA VAL A 579 0.73 7.64 0.29
C VAL A 579 1.91 7.65 1.25
N SER A 580 2.61 8.77 1.28
CA SER A 580 3.69 9.02 2.24
C SER A 580 3.13 9.57 3.54
N LYS A 581 3.56 9.02 4.68
CA LYS A 581 3.19 9.53 6.01
C LYS A 581 4.21 10.58 6.42
N ASP A 582 3.74 11.78 6.75
CA ASP A 582 4.55 12.85 7.29
C ASP A 582 3.84 13.46 8.50
N SER A 583 4.34 13.18 9.70
CA SER A 583 3.79 13.72 10.94
C SER A 583 4.00 15.23 11.08
N SER A 584 4.99 15.80 10.38
CA SER A 584 5.33 17.22 10.51
C SER A 584 4.32 18.15 9.83
N MET A 585 3.40 17.62 9.00
CA MET A 585 2.43 18.42 8.24
C MET A 585 1.50 19.30 9.08
N LEU A 586 1.22 18.93 10.35
CA LEU A 586 0.25 19.64 11.19
C LEU A 586 0.85 20.33 12.43
N ASP A 587 2.07 19.96 12.83
CA ASP A 587 2.62 20.29 14.16
C ASP A 587 3.29 21.68 14.27
N GLY A 588 3.06 22.57 13.30
CA GLY A 588 3.54 23.97 13.35
C GLY A 588 2.73 24.94 14.22
N LEU A 589 1.75 24.46 15.01
CA LEU A 589 0.72 25.31 15.66
C LEU A 589 0.86 25.48 17.18
N GLN A 590 2.05 25.28 17.77
CA GLN A 590 2.24 25.52 19.21
C GLN A 590 1.92 26.98 19.61
N ASP A 591 1.94 27.91 18.65
CA ASP A 591 1.84 29.35 18.89
C ASP A 591 0.40 29.90 19.00
N GLY A 592 -0.65 29.08 18.83
CA GLY A 592 -2.04 29.58 18.76
C GLY A 592 -2.99 29.13 19.89
N SER A 593 -2.52 28.38 20.89
CA SER A 593 -3.43 27.77 21.88
C SER A 593 -4.11 28.80 22.79
N ILE A 594 -3.42 29.90 23.12
CA ILE A 594 -3.95 30.95 24.00
C ILE A 594 -5.10 31.66 23.29
N GLU A 595 -4.88 32.07 22.04
CA GLU A 595 -5.85 32.75 21.18
C GLU A 595 -7.08 31.87 20.92
N ILE A 596 -6.88 30.57 20.72
CA ILE A 596 -7.97 29.60 20.55
C ILE A 596 -8.82 29.51 21.82
N ASP A 597 -8.19 29.44 23.00
CA ASP A 597 -8.93 29.31 24.26
C ASP A 597 -9.65 30.61 24.65
N GLU A 598 -9.04 31.77 24.36
CA GLU A 598 -9.72 33.07 24.45
C GLU A 598 -10.93 33.17 23.51
N ALA A 599 -10.78 32.74 22.25
CA ALA A 599 -11.87 32.74 21.27
C ALA A 599 -13.03 31.83 21.71
N LYS A 600 -12.74 30.64 22.24
CA LYS A 600 -13.75 29.74 22.81
C LYS A 600 -14.48 30.37 24.00
N ALA A 601 -13.75 31.05 24.90
CA ALA A 601 -14.34 31.72 26.05
C ALA A 601 -15.24 32.89 25.62
N ARG A 602 -14.81 33.69 24.63
CA ARG A 602 -15.63 34.76 24.03
C ARG A 602 -16.91 34.19 23.40
N LEU A 603 -16.80 33.15 22.57
CA LEU A 603 -17.95 32.51 21.93
C LEU A 603 -18.94 31.91 22.94
N HIS A 604 -18.44 31.26 24.00
CA HIS A 604 -19.26 30.73 25.09
C HIS A 604 -20.10 31.82 25.75
N ASN A 605 -19.51 33.00 26.02
CA ASN A 605 -20.23 34.14 26.59
C ASN A 605 -21.28 34.72 25.63
N ILE A 606 -21.01 34.78 24.33
CA ILE A 606 -21.97 35.27 23.33
C ILE A 606 -23.21 34.36 23.29
N ILE A 607 -23.01 33.05 23.20
CA ILE A 607 -24.10 32.06 23.15
C ILE A 607 -24.99 32.14 24.39
N LEU A 608 -24.40 32.28 25.59
CA LEU A 608 -25.16 32.34 26.85
C LEU A 608 -25.83 33.69 27.09
N SER A 609 -25.24 34.79 26.64
CA SER A 609 -25.78 36.12 26.89
C SER A 609 -26.92 36.50 25.95
N SER A 610 -27.10 35.81 24.81
CA SER A 610 -28.07 36.17 23.76
C SER A 610 -27.94 37.62 23.28
N LYS A 611 -26.82 38.30 23.59
CA LYS A 611 -26.57 39.69 23.21
C LYS A 611 -26.05 39.71 21.77
N ILE A 612 -26.92 40.12 20.86
CA ILE A 612 -26.64 40.28 19.43
C ILE A 612 -25.42 41.22 19.24
N ALA A 613 -24.44 40.79 18.44
CA ALA A 613 -23.58 41.72 17.72
C ALA A 613 -24.44 42.29 16.57
N ASN A 614 -24.77 43.59 16.66
CA ASN A 614 -25.61 44.41 15.78
C ASN A 614 -26.06 43.76 14.46
N GLY A 615 -27.38 43.71 14.24
CA GLY A 615 -28.04 43.15 13.05
C GLY A 615 -27.87 43.94 11.76
N GLU A 616 -26.68 44.50 11.52
CA GLU A 616 -26.31 45.03 10.21
C GLU A 616 -25.96 43.87 9.29
N THR A 617 -26.51 43.86 8.08
CA THR A 617 -26.02 43.03 6.96
C THR A 617 -24.58 43.41 6.67
N MET A 618 -23.64 42.72 7.30
CA MET A 618 -22.21 42.90 7.07
C MET A 618 -21.76 42.07 5.88
N GLU A 619 -20.89 42.66 5.06
CA GLU A 619 -20.33 42.05 3.84
C GLU A 619 -19.57 40.75 4.14
N PHE A 620 -18.95 40.65 5.33
CA PHE A 620 -18.13 39.51 5.74
C PHE A 620 -18.50 39.03 7.17
N PRO A 621 -19.63 38.32 7.34
CA PRO A 621 -20.08 37.89 8.66
C PRO A 621 -19.04 37.05 9.43
N TRP A 622 -18.22 36.25 8.73
CA TRP A 622 -17.19 35.40 9.36
C TRP A 622 -16.04 36.17 10.03
N MET A 623 -15.94 37.48 9.87
CA MET A 623 -14.93 38.32 10.54
C MET A 623 -15.44 38.94 11.85
N VAL A 624 -16.69 38.69 12.21
CA VAL A 624 -17.36 39.35 13.33
C VAL A 624 -17.67 38.33 14.41
N ASP A 625 -17.21 38.61 15.63
CA ASP A 625 -17.42 37.75 16.78
C ASP A 625 -18.92 37.51 17.02
N GLY A 626 -19.34 36.25 16.94
CA GLY A 626 -20.73 35.85 17.19
C GLY A 626 -21.71 36.06 16.02
N ALA A 627 -21.25 36.52 14.86
CA ALA A 627 -22.12 36.62 13.69
C ALA A 627 -22.67 35.24 13.30
N GLY A 628 -23.99 35.18 13.07
CA GLY A 628 -24.72 33.94 12.81
C GLY A 628 -25.26 33.22 14.05
N VAL A 629 -24.83 33.59 15.26
CA VAL A 629 -25.41 33.06 16.50
C VAL A 629 -26.86 33.60 16.63
N PRO A 630 -27.86 32.71 16.75
CA PRO A 630 -29.26 33.11 16.79
C PRO A 630 -29.58 33.87 18.09
N PRO A 631 -30.52 34.83 18.08
CA PRO A 631 -30.85 35.63 19.27
C PRO A 631 -31.40 34.78 20.42
N ASN A 632 -32.01 33.63 20.10
CA ASN A 632 -32.54 32.66 21.07
C ASN A 632 -31.58 31.50 21.37
N ALA A 633 -30.27 31.65 21.15
CA ALA A 633 -29.26 30.59 21.36
C ALA A 633 -29.35 29.92 22.75
N ALA A 634 -29.53 30.70 23.83
CA ALA A 634 -29.69 30.13 25.18
C ALA A 634 -30.92 29.20 25.32
N ASN A 635 -32.02 29.53 24.66
CA ASN A 635 -33.22 28.66 24.63
C ASN A 635 -32.96 27.41 23.79
N LEU A 636 -32.24 27.56 22.67
CA LEU A 636 -31.84 26.44 21.84
C LEU A 636 -30.91 25.48 22.59
N LEU A 637 -30.03 25.95 23.49
CA LEU A 637 -29.23 25.08 24.37
C LEU A 637 -30.09 24.23 25.31
N THR A 638 -31.17 24.81 25.84
CA THR A 638 -32.11 24.09 26.71
C THR A 638 -32.85 23.02 25.90
N ASN A 639 -33.31 23.37 24.70
CA ASN A 639 -33.90 22.40 23.77
C ASN A 639 -32.90 21.31 23.37
N LEU A 640 -31.64 21.67 23.14
CA LEU A 640 -30.56 20.74 22.80
C LEU A 640 -30.36 19.71 23.93
N ALA A 641 -30.31 20.15 25.18
CA ALA A 641 -30.18 19.25 26.33
C ALA A 641 -31.39 18.33 26.50
N GLN A 642 -32.61 18.86 26.34
CA GLN A 642 -33.84 18.07 26.45
C GLN A 642 -33.92 17.00 25.35
N LEU A 643 -33.69 17.37 24.09
CA LEU A 643 -33.67 16.43 22.97
C LEU A 643 -32.55 15.39 23.12
N THR A 644 -31.36 15.80 23.59
CA THR A 644 -30.26 14.86 23.85
C THR A 644 -30.64 13.83 24.91
N LYS A 645 -31.37 14.24 25.96
CA LYS A 645 -31.88 13.34 27.00
C LYS A 645 -32.92 12.37 26.46
N GLU A 646 -33.82 12.83 25.59
CA GLU A 646 -34.84 11.99 24.93
C GLU A 646 -34.21 10.93 24.01
N ILE A 647 -33.20 11.32 23.22
CA ILE A 647 -32.44 10.37 22.39
C ILE A 647 -31.70 9.36 23.27
N THR A 648 -31.05 9.83 24.34
CA THR A 648 -30.32 8.95 25.26
C THR A 648 -31.24 7.92 25.91
N ALA A 649 -32.47 8.30 26.28
CA ALA A 649 -33.46 7.38 26.84
C ALA A 649 -33.91 6.31 25.83
N GLN A 650 -34.11 6.69 24.55
CA GLN A 650 -34.45 5.74 23.48
C GLN A 650 -33.32 4.73 23.24
N VAL A 651 -32.08 5.21 23.15
CA VAL A 651 -30.91 4.33 22.93
C VAL A 651 -30.66 3.42 24.13
N LYS A 652 -30.94 3.88 25.35
CA LYS A 652 -30.88 3.04 26.55
C LYS A 652 -31.80 1.83 26.44
N LEU A 653 -33.04 2.04 26.01
CA LEU A 653 -34.03 0.97 25.84
C LEU A 653 -33.56 -0.05 24.79
N LEU A 654 -32.96 0.40 23.69
CA LEU A 654 -32.35 -0.50 22.70
C LEU A 654 -31.19 -1.31 23.29
N SER A 655 -30.35 -0.68 24.12
CA SER A 655 -29.22 -1.37 24.77
C SER A 655 -29.67 -2.38 25.82
N ASP A 656 -30.68 -2.07 26.63
CA ASP A 656 -31.16 -2.99 27.66
C ASP A 656 -31.90 -4.20 27.01
N ASN A 657 -32.61 -4.00 25.88
CA ASN A 657 -33.23 -5.10 25.13
C ASN A 657 -32.18 -6.08 24.54
N GLU A 658 -31.05 -5.58 24.03
CA GLU A 658 -29.95 -6.44 23.51
C GLU A 658 -29.34 -7.30 24.64
N ASP A 659 -29.19 -6.72 25.85
CA ASP A 659 -28.71 -7.46 27.04
C ASP A 659 -29.72 -8.56 27.47
N GLU A 660 -31.03 -8.31 27.41
CA GLU A 660 -32.06 -9.30 27.79
C GLU A 660 -32.10 -10.52 26.84
N GLU A 661 -32.04 -10.29 25.52
CA GLU A 661 -31.95 -11.37 24.53
C GLU A 661 -30.69 -12.24 24.75
N ALA A 662 -29.55 -11.62 25.07
CA ALA A 662 -28.29 -12.32 25.33
C ALA A 662 -28.31 -13.16 26.62
N VAL A 663 -29.09 -12.77 27.64
CA VAL A 663 -29.23 -13.54 28.89
C VAL A 663 -30.11 -14.78 28.67
N THR A 664 -31.13 -14.69 27.81
CA THR A 664 -32.03 -15.83 27.52
C THR A 664 -31.36 -16.98 26.75
N ASP A 665 -30.26 -16.73 26.03
CA ASP A 665 -29.54 -17.73 25.23
C ASP A 665 -28.30 -18.34 25.94
N SER A 666 -28.18 -18.13 27.26
CA SER A 666 -26.98 -18.46 28.04
C SER A 666 -26.72 -19.96 28.32
N ASP A 667 -27.63 -20.86 27.93
CA ASP A 667 -27.42 -22.32 28.04
C ASP A 667 -26.60 -22.92 26.87
N SER A 668 -26.17 -22.11 25.89
CA SER A 668 -25.17 -22.52 24.90
C SER A 668 -23.76 -22.07 25.29
N PRO A 669 -22.85 -22.99 25.68
CA PRO A 669 -21.45 -22.64 25.92
C PRO A 669 -20.84 -22.25 24.57
N SER A 670 -20.40 -20.99 24.48
CA SER A 670 -20.08 -20.27 23.25
C SER A 670 -21.32 -19.79 22.50
N HIS A 671 -21.71 -18.53 22.76
CA HIS A 671 -22.37 -17.71 21.75
C HIS A 671 -21.67 -18.00 20.41
N PRO A 672 -22.38 -18.38 19.33
CA PRO A 672 -21.74 -18.59 18.04
C PRO A 672 -20.94 -17.34 17.78
N TYR A 673 -19.62 -17.51 17.72
CA TYR A 673 -18.68 -16.48 17.33
C TYR A 673 -19.26 -15.86 16.07
N ASP A 674 -19.85 -14.66 16.20
CA ASP A 674 -20.61 -14.04 15.13
C ASP A 674 -19.63 -13.73 14.01
N GLN A 675 -19.60 -14.62 13.01
CA GLN A 675 -18.69 -14.51 11.88
C GLN A 675 -18.87 -13.17 11.15
N ALA A 676 -20.01 -12.47 11.33
CA ALA A 676 -20.25 -11.15 10.77
C ALA A 676 -19.45 -10.02 11.47
N LYS A 677 -19.00 -10.19 12.73
CA LYS A 677 -18.23 -9.16 13.47
C LYS A 677 -16.73 -9.13 13.12
N ALA A 678 -16.17 -10.21 12.59
CA ALA A 678 -14.72 -10.36 12.43
C ALA A 678 -14.16 -9.83 11.09
N LEU A 679 -15.02 -9.49 10.13
CA LEU A 679 -14.66 -9.78 8.74
C LEU A 679 -14.15 -8.65 7.86
N GLY A 680 -13.84 -7.43 8.27
CA GLY A 680 -13.25 -6.42 7.35
C GLY A 680 -13.93 -6.21 5.98
N LYS A 681 -15.14 -6.77 5.76
CA LYS A 681 -15.84 -6.75 4.48
C LYS A 681 -16.40 -5.35 4.30
N THR A 682 -16.24 -4.81 3.11
CA THR A 682 -16.84 -3.52 2.70
C THR A 682 -18.36 -3.49 2.87
N ALA A 683 -19.02 -4.66 2.96
CA ALA A 683 -20.45 -4.85 3.14
C ALA A 683 -20.93 -5.05 4.59
N ILE A 684 -20.03 -5.12 5.60
CA ILE A 684 -20.43 -5.36 7.01
C ILE A 684 -21.51 -4.38 7.45
N ASP A 685 -21.36 -3.10 7.10
CA ASP A 685 -22.31 -2.07 7.49
C ASP A 685 -23.70 -2.30 6.87
N MET A 686 -23.77 -2.78 5.62
CA MET A 686 -25.06 -3.07 4.96
C MET A 686 -25.77 -4.25 5.61
N ASP A 687 -25.05 -5.34 5.89
CA ASP A 687 -25.62 -6.51 6.55
C ASP A 687 -26.10 -6.16 7.97
N ARG A 688 -25.33 -5.34 8.71
CA ARG A 688 -25.71 -4.86 10.04
C ARG A 688 -26.94 -3.97 10.01
N ILE A 689 -27.01 -3.02 9.09
CA ILE A 689 -28.17 -2.14 8.90
C ILE A 689 -29.41 -3.00 8.57
N ALA A 690 -29.26 -4.01 7.71
CA ALA A 690 -30.33 -4.96 7.40
C ALA A 690 -30.77 -5.79 8.62
N SER A 691 -29.84 -6.14 9.52
CA SER A 691 -30.12 -6.79 10.81
C SER A 691 -30.62 -5.83 11.91
N GLY A 692 -30.84 -4.55 11.61
CA GLY A 692 -31.31 -3.58 12.60
C GLY A 692 -30.25 -3.10 13.59
N LEU A 693 -28.98 -3.45 13.39
CA LEU A 693 -27.87 -3.09 14.27
C LEU A 693 -27.26 -1.73 13.90
N PRO A 694 -26.58 -1.03 14.84
CA PRO A 694 -25.87 0.20 14.52
C PRO A 694 -24.74 -0.04 13.51
N CYS A 695 -24.54 0.95 12.62
CA CYS A 695 -23.47 1.00 11.63
C CYS A 695 -22.07 1.11 12.30
N GLY A 696 -21.00 0.80 11.56
CA GLY A 696 -19.62 1.07 12.00
C GLY A 696 -19.10 0.15 13.09
N SER A 697 -19.68 -1.05 13.23
CA SER A 697 -19.40 -2.01 14.32
C SER A 697 -19.74 -1.51 15.74
N GLU A 698 -20.41 -0.36 15.89
CA GLU A 698 -20.90 0.13 17.19
C GLU A 698 -21.99 -0.82 17.75
N SER A 699 -21.93 -1.18 19.03
CA SER A 699 -23.02 -1.88 19.73
C SER A 699 -24.00 -0.88 20.35
N PHE A 700 -25.22 -1.31 20.70
CA PHE A 700 -26.16 -0.40 21.37
C PHE A 700 -25.61 0.09 22.71
N LEU A 701 -24.81 -0.73 23.42
CA LEU A 701 -24.09 -0.30 24.62
C LEU A 701 -23.13 0.87 24.35
N LEU A 702 -22.36 0.84 23.26
CA LEU A 702 -21.42 1.91 22.91
C LEU A 702 -22.16 3.16 22.41
N MET A 703 -23.24 2.97 21.66
CA MET A 703 -24.14 4.04 21.22
C MET A 703 -24.76 4.75 22.43
N PHE A 704 -25.26 3.98 23.40
CA PHE A 704 -25.81 4.50 24.65
C PHE A 704 -24.73 5.26 25.43
N ALA A 705 -23.54 4.68 25.59
CA ALA A 705 -22.45 5.33 26.32
C ALA A 705 -22.02 6.65 25.66
N ARG A 706 -22.04 6.73 24.32
CA ARG A 706 -21.81 7.96 23.55
C ARG A 706 -22.87 9.02 23.86
N TRP A 707 -24.15 8.70 23.70
CA TRP A 707 -25.24 9.63 23.96
C TRP A 707 -25.31 10.06 25.44
N LYS A 708 -25.15 9.10 26.37
CA LYS A 708 -25.15 9.38 27.81
C LYS A 708 -24.01 10.29 28.23
N LYS A 709 -22.84 10.14 27.61
CA LYS A 709 -21.72 11.06 27.81
C LYS A 709 -22.07 12.47 27.33
N LEU A 710 -22.68 12.61 26.15
CA LEU A 710 -23.08 13.92 25.62
C LEU A 710 -24.15 14.59 26.49
N GLU A 711 -25.16 13.85 26.95
CA GLU A 711 -26.18 14.32 27.89
C GLU A 711 -25.54 14.91 29.16
N ARG A 712 -24.63 14.16 29.78
CA ARG A 712 -23.96 14.55 31.03
C ARG A 712 -22.96 15.70 30.84
N ASP A 713 -22.18 15.67 29.76
CA ASP A 713 -21.12 16.64 29.53
C ASP A 713 -21.69 17.99 29.04
N LEU A 714 -22.81 18.00 28.29
CA LEU A 714 -23.46 19.22 27.81
C LEU A 714 -24.02 20.07 28.95
N TYR A 715 -24.73 19.45 29.90
CA TYR A 715 -25.41 20.17 30.98
C TYR A 715 -25.06 19.59 32.35
N ASN A 716 -24.36 20.39 33.15
CA ASN A 716 -24.03 20.03 34.52
C ASN A 716 -25.19 20.36 35.44
N GLU A 717 -26.01 19.37 35.80
CA GLU A 717 -27.19 19.54 36.67
C GLU A 717 -26.84 20.17 38.04
N ARG A 718 -25.68 19.81 38.62
CA ARG A 718 -25.24 20.32 39.93
C ARG A 718 -24.90 21.81 39.88
N LYS A 719 -24.25 22.26 38.80
CA LYS A 719 -23.84 23.66 38.62
C LYS A 719 -24.86 24.49 37.84
N LYS A 720 -25.89 23.85 37.26
CA LYS A 720 -26.85 24.45 36.30
C LYS A 720 -26.15 25.24 35.19
N ARG A 721 -25.10 24.66 34.60
CA ARG A 721 -24.26 25.31 33.57
C ARG A 721 -24.16 24.44 32.33
N PHE A 722 -24.24 25.09 31.17
CA PHE A 722 -24.00 24.48 29.88
C PHE A 722 -22.51 24.54 29.50
N ASP A 723 -22.03 23.47 28.87
CA ASP A 723 -20.73 23.42 28.20
C ASP A 723 -20.95 23.49 26.68
N THR A 724 -20.80 24.69 26.11
CA THR A 724 -20.99 24.91 24.66
C THR A 724 -19.92 24.21 23.82
N THR A 725 -18.81 23.75 24.42
CA THR A 725 -17.78 23.00 23.68
C THR A 725 -18.25 21.61 23.24
N GLN A 726 -19.37 21.13 23.78
CA GLN A 726 -19.97 19.85 23.40
C GLN A 726 -20.94 19.96 22.21
N ILE A 727 -21.32 21.16 21.77
CA ILE A 727 -22.24 21.36 20.64
C ILE A 727 -21.70 20.68 19.36
N PRO A 728 -20.41 20.84 18.98
CA PRO A 728 -19.88 20.16 17.79
C PRO A 728 -19.88 18.63 17.91
N ASP A 729 -19.66 18.08 19.11
CA ASP A 729 -19.68 16.63 19.35
C ASP A 729 -21.12 16.06 19.24
N ILE A 730 -22.13 16.84 19.67
CA ILE A 730 -23.55 16.52 19.49
C ILE A 730 -23.92 16.61 18.02
N TYR A 731 -23.54 17.68 17.33
CA TYR A 731 -23.76 17.84 15.89
C TYR A 731 -23.17 16.66 15.11
N ASP A 732 -21.91 16.31 15.37
CA ASP A 732 -21.21 15.20 14.72
C ASP A 732 -21.95 13.87 14.96
N SER A 733 -22.43 13.64 16.19
CA SER A 733 -23.16 12.44 16.57
C SER A 733 -24.56 12.38 15.94
N CYS A 734 -25.28 13.50 15.89
CA CYS A 734 -26.57 13.60 15.19
C CYS A 734 -26.42 13.33 13.70
N LYS A 735 -25.45 13.99 13.07
CA LYS A 735 -25.15 13.81 11.65
C LYS A 735 -24.82 12.36 11.34
N TYR A 736 -23.98 11.73 12.16
CA TYR A 736 -23.62 10.34 11.98
C TYR A 736 -24.85 9.42 12.09
N ASP A 737 -25.67 9.57 13.13
CA ASP A 737 -26.82 8.71 13.35
C ASP A 737 -27.93 8.94 12.32
N LEU A 738 -28.11 10.17 11.82
CA LEU A 738 -29.04 10.45 10.72
C LEU A 738 -28.58 9.84 9.39
N LEU A 739 -27.28 9.87 9.10
CA LEU A 739 -26.73 9.35 7.85
C LEU A 739 -26.65 7.82 7.84
N HIS A 740 -26.27 7.21 8.97
CA HIS A 740 -25.89 5.81 9.02
C HIS A 740 -26.80 4.93 9.89
N ASN A 741 -27.58 5.54 10.79
CA ASN A 741 -28.45 4.84 11.75
C ASN A 741 -29.93 5.26 11.64
N SER A 742 -30.34 5.79 10.48
CA SER A 742 -31.72 6.24 10.25
C SER A 742 -32.75 5.11 10.35
N HIS A 743 -32.33 3.86 10.12
CA HIS A 743 -33.15 2.66 10.30
C HIS A 743 -33.59 2.43 11.75
N LEU A 744 -32.86 2.98 12.74
CA LEU A 744 -33.23 2.91 14.15
C LEU A 744 -34.41 3.83 14.52
N LYS A 745 -34.79 4.76 13.64
CA LYS A 745 -35.95 5.65 13.80
C LYS A 745 -36.01 6.37 15.15
N LEU A 746 -34.88 6.93 15.59
CA LEU A 746 -34.81 7.70 16.84
C LEU A 746 -35.63 8.99 16.73
N ASN A 747 -36.70 9.09 17.52
CA ASN A 747 -37.60 10.23 17.51
C ASN A 747 -36.90 11.48 18.06
N GLY A 748 -37.05 12.61 17.37
CA GLY A 748 -36.42 13.89 17.74
C GLY A 748 -34.99 14.08 17.22
N LEU A 749 -34.37 13.07 16.59
CA LEU A 749 -32.99 13.17 16.12
C LEU A 749 -32.81 14.25 15.03
N SER A 750 -33.77 14.36 14.11
CA SER A 750 -33.79 15.40 13.08
C SER A 750 -33.93 16.81 13.67
N ASP A 751 -34.74 16.95 14.72
CA ASP A 751 -34.89 18.22 15.43
C ASP A 751 -33.62 18.57 16.21
N LEU A 752 -32.98 17.58 16.86
CA LEU A 752 -31.70 17.75 17.55
C LEU A 752 -30.59 18.16 16.58
N PHE A 753 -30.55 17.56 15.38
CA PHE A 753 -29.63 17.95 14.32
C PHE A 753 -29.85 19.40 13.87
N ARG A 754 -31.10 19.80 13.64
CA ARG A 754 -31.43 21.19 13.27
C ARG A 754 -31.01 22.18 14.36
N VAL A 755 -31.29 21.87 15.63
CA VAL A 755 -30.92 22.73 16.77
C VAL A 755 -29.40 22.82 16.95
N SER A 756 -28.66 21.72 16.76
CA SER A 756 -27.20 21.69 16.85
C SER A 756 -26.48 22.27 15.63
N GLN A 757 -27.15 22.45 14.50
CA GLN A 757 -26.60 23.14 13.33
C GLN A 757 -26.74 24.67 13.44
N VAL A 758 -27.80 25.12 14.13
CA VAL A 758 -28.15 26.53 14.28
C VAL A 758 -27.39 27.19 15.45
N ASN A 759 -27.02 26.41 16.47
CA ASN A 759 -26.10 26.79 17.54
C ASN A 759 -24.67 26.42 17.17
#